data_AF-A0AAW0EUJ6-F1
#
_entry.id   AF-A0AAW0EUJ6-F1
#
_cell.length_a   1.000
_cell.length_b   1.000
_cell.length_c   1.000
_cell.angle_alpha   90.00
_cell.angle_beta   90.00
_cell.angle_gamma   90.00
#
_symmetry.space_group_name_H-M   'P 1'
#
loop_
_entity.id
_entity.type
_entity.pdbx_description
1 polymer ?
#
loop_
_entity_poly.entity_id
_entity_poly.type
_entity_poly.pdbx_seq_one_letter_code
_entity_poly.pdbx_strand_id
1 'polypeptide(L)'
;MVMLLHPSRACGALCRLLATALEPYSAGSINLLDYLGHCSDSALLAVIVATRLALLLFMWGSREVAPAIFGAPDNSFVFDTGELLYADARLSMVSNWDGVHMFSIAQHGYLYESQIVFFPGLPAIIRGLDLVTRRLVPVLHRIAPVAAYVCAVNVAASGLAGVLLRRLTILTFLGPEAVRSTCRWRSAVASSRSSLARHAAAEATTHYRLLCGMTGTVLDAPDVHAPLPSTAAQARAAARQRRRVVGGATLVWVLTPAMVFTVVVYTESLYALATILGVYLLAWHEPLPLAVQQRIASHLASAPPATATTTAGAAAAADITQLVPLAQQWVVAAGAAAAEAAERGTPDIVSLVREATPGAATCPLQVVWEQRLITGTEAAAVLLFTVAGAFRSNAFTCAGFLIFPLCVQAALPSTHAAQSSAVLAGVSAHRVLAAATASRGSRVDGRLVVRCPTVHHPLQRVPHPLRLLVVALECACLTAPYLAMNYLGYRRFVLRMWDAASAARMGRAFWTLYPTLQERYWGVQLFSAYTFTNMPNVVLALPVAVLTAWCISRVYLSPALANARAAAHRPRTRWQRVCAAVTPYVRSSNVVHLTALLTLALTAMHVQVTNRFVMASPALCWLLGGQLAAQPRSVASQLILLWSAVWIVAGGILFPNHLPWT
;
A
#
# COMPACT_ATOMS: atom_id res chain seq x y z
N MET A 1 15.75 -26.33 -39.11
CA MET A 1 14.40 -26.74 -38.65
C MET A 1 14.60 -27.78 -37.56
N VAL A 2 13.94 -27.67 -36.40
CA VAL A 2 14.17 -28.44 -35.14
C VAL A 2 15.24 -27.86 -34.20
N MET A 3 14.97 -26.70 -33.57
CA MET A 3 15.37 -26.42 -32.17
C MET A 3 14.62 -25.21 -31.54
N LEU A 4 13.42 -24.87 -32.02
CA LEU A 4 12.53 -23.87 -31.42
C LEU A 4 11.38 -24.57 -30.70
N LEU A 5 11.68 -25.27 -29.60
CA LEU A 5 10.66 -25.89 -28.75
C LEU A 5 10.28 -24.96 -27.58
N HIS A 6 9.17 -24.27 -27.76
CA HIS A 6 8.18 -23.88 -26.74
C HIS A 6 8.62 -23.07 -25.48
N PRO A 7 8.90 -21.76 -25.62
CA PRO A 7 8.92 -20.84 -24.48
C PRO A 7 7.59 -20.84 -23.67
N SER A 8 6.45 -21.13 -24.33
CA SER A 8 5.14 -21.26 -23.67
C SER A 8 5.04 -22.48 -22.74
N ARG A 9 5.70 -23.61 -23.04
CA ARG A 9 5.68 -24.80 -22.18
C ARG A 9 6.60 -24.63 -20.97
N ALA A 10 7.76 -24.01 -21.16
CA ALA A 10 8.70 -23.73 -20.08
C ALA A 10 8.12 -22.71 -19.08
N CYS A 11 7.55 -21.60 -19.57
CA CYS A 11 6.90 -20.61 -18.70
C CYS A 11 5.68 -21.20 -17.98
N GLY A 12 4.88 -22.03 -18.67
CA GLY A 12 3.78 -22.76 -18.06
C GLY A 12 4.24 -23.78 -16.99
N ALA A 13 5.36 -24.46 -17.21
CA ALA A 13 5.95 -25.37 -16.23
C ALA A 13 6.47 -24.63 -14.99
N LEU A 14 7.14 -23.50 -15.18
CA LEU A 14 7.58 -22.63 -14.08
C LEU A 14 6.39 -22.10 -13.27
N CYS A 15 5.32 -21.65 -13.92
CA CYS A 15 4.13 -21.17 -13.23
C CYS A 15 3.47 -22.29 -12.41
N ARG A 16 3.45 -23.52 -12.91
CA ARG A 16 2.96 -24.68 -12.15
C ARG A 16 3.85 -25.01 -10.95
N LEU A 17 5.17 -24.94 -11.11
CA LEU A 17 6.14 -25.17 -10.05
C LEU A 17 6.05 -24.08 -8.95
N LEU A 18 5.90 -22.82 -9.36
CA LEU A 18 5.64 -21.73 -8.44
C LEU A 18 4.32 -21.96 -7.72
N ALA A 19 3.23 -22.25 -8.43
CA ALA A 19 1.94 -22.54 -7.80
C ALA A 19 2.01 -23.68 -6.78
N THR A 20 2.81 -24.73 -7.02
CA THR A 20 3.07 -25.76 -6.00
C THR A 20 3.82 -25.21 -4.79
N ALA A 21 4.84 -24.37 -4.97
CA ALA A 21 5.57 -23.74 -3.86
C ALA A 21 4.69 -22.79 -3.01
N LEU A 22 3.56 -22.33 -3.55
CA LEU A 22 2.58 -21.51 -2.85
C LEU A 22 1.57 -22.33 -2.04
N GLU A 23 1.42 -23.64 -2.26
CA GLU A 23 0.37 -24.45 -1.60
C GLU A 23 0.61 -24.69 -0.11
N PRO A 24 -0.45 -24.64 0.72
CA PRO A 24 -0.34 -25.00 2.12
C PRO A 24 -0.01 -26.50 2.24
N TYR A 25 1.24 -26.83 2.61
CA TYR A 25 1.66 -28.22 2.85
C TYR A 25 1.50 -28.62 4.31
N SER A 26 1.12 -29.88 4.54
CA SER A 26 1.16 -30.50 5.87
C SER A 26 2.58 -30.97 6.21
N ALA A 27 3.12 -30.41 7.29
CA ALA A 27 4.36 -30.79 8.01
C ALA A 27 5.68 -30.83 7.20
N GLY A 28 6.60 -29.91 7.50
CA GLY A 28 8.05 -30.10 7.33
C GLY A 28 8.75 -29.37 6.17
N SER A 29 8.04 -28.80 5.19
CA SER A 29 8.65 -28.04 4.08
C SER A 29 8.30 -26.54 4.12
N ILE A 30 9.23 -25.69 3.66
CA ILE A 30 9.08 -24.23 3.67
C ILE A 30 8.11 -23.80 2.55
N ASN A 31 6.93 -23.31 2.93
CA ASN A 31 6.02 -22.63 1.99
C ASN A 31 6.48 -21.19 1.77
N LEU A 32 6.52 -20.75 0.51
CA LEU A 32 7.04 -19.42 0.15
C LEU A 32 6.18 -18.26 0.67
N LEU A 33 4.85 -18.38 0.62
CA LEU A 33 3.95 -17.34 1.14
C LEU A 33 4.03 -17.24 2.66
N ASP A 34 4.10 -18.39 3.34
CA ASP A 34 4.25 -18.42 4.79
C ASP A 34 5.61 -17.85 5.22
N TYR A 35 6.69 -18.15 4.48
CA TYR A 35 8.01 -17.56 4.68
C TYR A 35 7.99 -16.04 4.51
N LEU A 36 7.49 -15.53 3.37
CA LEU A 36 7.43 -14.08 3.11
C LEU A 36 6.54 -13.35 4.13
N GLY A 37 5.48 -14.01 4.61
CA GLY A 37 4.60 -13.49 5.65
C GLY A 37 5.27 -13.36 7.04
N HIS A 38 6.27 -14.18 7.37
CA HIS A 38 6.90 -14.24 8.70
C HIS A 38 8.36 -13.80 8.76
N CYS A 39 9.05 -13.72 7.62
CA CYS A 39 10.47 -13.40 7.58
C CYS A 39 10.79 -12.03 8.22
N SER A 40 12.03 -11.84 8.63
CA SER A 40 12.51 -10.54 9.14
C SER A 40 12.57 -9.51 8.01
N ASP A 41 12.57 -8.22 8.37
CA ASP A 41 12.67 -7.16 7.35
C ASP A 41 14.01 -7.20 6.60
N SER A 42 15.09 -7.61 7.28
CA SER A 42 16.39 -7.80 6.65
C SER A 42 16.38 -8.96 5.65
N ALA A 43 15.71 -10.07 5.98
CA ALA A 43 15.60 -11.20 5.08
C ALA A 43 14.77 -10.84 3.84
N LEU A 44 13.65 -10.14 4.03
CA LEU A 44 12.85 -9.65 2.91
C LEU A 44 13.62 -8.66 2.05
N LEU A 45 14.32 -7.69 2.67
CA LEU A 45 15.15 -6.74 1.95
C LEU A 45 16.21 -7.46 1.12
N ALA A 46 16.89 -8.46 1.70
CA ALA A 46 17.88 -9.27 1.00
C ALA A 46 17.26 -10.03 -0.20
N VAL A 47 16.07 -10.62 -0.03
CA VAL A 47 15.35 -11.29 -1.13
C VAL A 47 15.04 -10.29 -2.26
N ILE A 48 14.48 -9.13 -1.94
CA ILE A 48 14.14 -8.13 -2.96
C ILE A 48 15.42 -7.65 -3.65
N VAL A 49 16.44 -7.23 -2.90
CA VAL A 49 17.72 -6.77 -3.46
C VAL A 49 18.36 -7.85 -4.33
N ALA A 50 18.40 -9.11 -3.88
CA ALA A 50 18.93 -10.22 -4.67
C ALA A 50 18.16 -10.40 -5.99
N THR A 51 16.82 -10.35 -5.97
CA THR A 51 16.03 -10.45 -7.22
C THR A 51 16.28 -9.28 -8.16
N ARG A 52 16.47 -8.06 -7.63
CA ARG A 52 16.80 -6.88 -8.44
C ARG A 52 18.20 -6.94 -9.04
N LEU A 53 19.19 -7.38 -8.28
CA LEU A 53 20.54 -7.60 -8.77
C LEU A 53 20.59 -8.73 -9.80
N ALA A 54 19.84 -9.81 -9.59
CA ALA A 54 19.69 -10.88 -10.57
C ALA A 54 19.07 -10.37 -11.88
N LEU A 55 18.07 -9.49 -11.81
CA LEU A 55 17.52 -8.84 -13.01
C LEU A 55 18.58 -7.96 -13.71
N LEU A 56 19.35 -7.15 -12.98
CA LEU A 56 20.41 -6.34 -13.58
C LEU A 56 21.48 -7.20 -14.26
N LEU A 57 21.86 -8.33 -13.65
CA LEU A 57 22.78 -9.29 -14.26
C LEU A 57 22.16 -9.96 -15.50
N PHE A 58 20.88 -10.30 -15.45
CA PHE A 58 20.16 -10.82 -16.62
C PHE A 58 20.10 -9.80 -17.76
N MET A 59 19.81 -8.53 -17.44
CA MET A 59 19.80 -7.44 -18.41
C MET A 59 21.17 -7.23 -19.04
N TRP A 60 22.24 -7.25 -18.23
CA TRP A 60 23.62 -7.21 -18.72
C TRP A 60 23.88 -8.37 -19.68
N GLY A 61 23.63 -9.61 -19.24
CA GLY A 61 23.82 -10.79 -20.08
C GLY A 61 23.01 -10.73 -21.37
N SER A 62 21.78 -10.22 -21.31
CA SER A 62 20.93 -10.04 -22.49
C SER A 62 21.48 -8.99 -23.44
N ARG A 63 22.15 -7.95 -22.96
CA ARG A 63 22.78 -6.92 -23.81
C ARG A 63 23.97 -7.49 -24.58
N GLU A 64 24.78 -8.32 -23.93
CA GLU A 64 25.96 -8.93 -24.56
C GLU A 64 25.60 -10.04 -25.55
N VAL A 65 24.57 -10.84 -25.23
CA VAL A 65 24.28 -12.09 -25.95
C VAL A 65 23.19 -11.92 -27.02
N ALA A 66 22.17 -11.10 -26.78
CA ALA A 66 21.04 -11.02 -27.71
C ALA A 66 21.43 -10.53 -29.11
N PRO A 67 22.23 -9.46 -29.29
CA PRO A 67 22.63 -9.02 -30.62
C PRO A 67 23.36 -10.11 -31.43
N ALA A 68 24.23 -10.87 -30.76
CA ALA A 68 24.98 -11.97 -31.37
C ALA A 68 24.06 -13.13 -31.80
N ILE A 69 23.10 -13.52 -30.94
CA ILE A 69 22.13 -14.57 -31.25
C ILE A 69 21.25 -14.18 -32.43
N PHE A 70 20.82 -12.91 -32.50
CA PHE A 70 19.91 -12.43 -33.54
C PHE A 70 20.61 -11.91 -34.79
N GLY A 71 21.95 -11.98 -34.86
CA GLY A 71 22.73 -11.53 -36.02
C GLY A 71 22.56 -10.04 -36.30
N ALA A 72 22.47 -9.21 -35.25
CA ALA A 72 22.29 -7.77 -35.40
C ALA A 72 23.52 -7.12 -36.05
N PRO A 73 23.35 -6.17 -36.99
CA PRO A 73 24.46 -5.42 -37.57
C PRO A 73 25.31 -4.77 -36.48
N ASP A 74 26.64 -4.82 -36.61
CA ASP A 74 27.61 -4.28 -35.64
C ASP A 74 27.43 -4.82 -34.20
N ASN A 75 26.81 -6.00 -34.05
CA ASN A 75 26.48 -6.62 -32.77
C ASN A 75 25.66 -5.69 -31.84
N SER A 76 24.82 -4.82 -32.42
CA SER A 76 23.96 -3.91 -31.68
C SER A 76 22.60 -3.72 -32.37
N PHE A 77 21.54 -3.55 -31.59
CA PHE A 77 20.23 -3.19 -32.15
C PHE A 77 20.16 -1.67 -32.34
N VAL A 78 20.14 -1.22 -33.60
CA VAL A 78 20.00 0.21 -33.96
C VAL A 78 18.52 0.58 -33.98
N PHE A 79 17.87 0.63 -32.81
CA PHE A 79 16.48 1.08 -32.69
C PHE A 79 16.36 2.47 -32.05
N ASP A 80 17.26 2.83 -31.14
CA ASP A 80 17.30 4.14 -30.48
C ASP A 80 18.76 4.62 -30.40
N THR A 81 18.96 5.94 -30.53
CA THR A 81 20.27 6.61 -30.48
C THR A 81 20.61 7.13 -29.08
N GLY A 82 19.78 6.84 -28.08
CA GLY A 82 19.98 7.27 -26.69
C GLY A 82 21.38 7.00 -26.13
N GLU A 83 22.04 5.92 -26.53
CA GLU A 83 23.41 5.60 -26.11
C GLU A 83 24.45 6.64 -26.56
N LEU A 84 24.24 7.23 -27.74
CA LEU A 84 25.15 8.21 -28.34
C LEU A 84 25.13 9.55 -27.61
N LEU A 85 24.14 9.76 -26.73
CA LEU A 85 23.96 11.00 -25.98
C LEU A 85 24.79 11.03 -24.68
N TYR A 86 25.41 9.91 -24.30
CA TYR A 86 26.20 9.80 -23.07
C TYR A 86 27.69 9.93 -23.33
N ALA A 87 28.34 10.84 -22.60
CA ALA A 87 29.80 10.94 -22.59
C ALA A 87 30.49 9.70 -21.97
N ASP A 88 29.77 8.96 -21.12
CA ASP A 88 30.21 7.71 -20.51
C ASP A 88 29.18 6.63 -20.85
N ALA A 89 29.47 5.81 -21.86
CA ALA A 89 28.58 4.75 -22.34
C ALA A 89 28.58 3.50 -21.45
N ARG A 90 29.40 3.45 -20.39
CA ARG A 90 29.39 2.33 -19.45
C ARG A 90 28.00 2.20 -18.84
N LEU A 91 27.43 0.98 -18.88
CA LEU A 91 26.09 0.69 -18.37
C LEU A 91 24.97 1.52 -19.06
N SER A 92 25.14 1.94 -20.32
CA SER A 92 24.10 2.67 -21.09
C SER A 92 22.73 1.97 -21.07
N MET A 93 22.73 0.64 -21.02
CA MET A 93 21.55 -0.23 -20.98
C MET A 93 20.52 0.05 -19.86
N VAL A 94 20.88 0.82 -18.82
CA VAL A 94 19.98 1.19 -17.71
C VAL A 94 19.46 2.63 -17.79
N SER A 95 19.81 3.36 -18.84
CA SER A 95 19.56 4.80 -18.99
C SER A 95 18.84 5.11 -20.31
N ASN A 96 17.80 4.34 -20.61
CA ASN A 96 17.08 4.43 -21.89
C ASN A 96 15.81 5.27 -21.76
N TRP A 97 15.37 5.85 -22.88
CA TRP A 97 14.13 6.63 -23.02
C TRP A 97 13.98 7.77 -22.01
N ASP A 98 13.06 7.67 -21.04
CA ASP A 98 12.84 8.72 -20.05
C ASP A 98 14.12 9.01 -19.25
N GLY A 99 15.00 8.00 -19.08
CA GLY A 99 16.31 8.15 -18.45
C GLY A 99 17.20 9.20 -19.14
N VAL A 100 17.13 9.30 -20.47
CA VAL A 100 17.89 10.29 -21.27
C VAL A 100 17.48 11.70 -20.87
N HIS A 101 16.18 11.96 -20.73
CA HIS A 101 15.69 13.25 -20.28
C HIS A 101 16.15 13.55 -18.85
N MET A 102 16.12 12.56 -17.96
CA MET A 102 16.55 12.74 -16.56
C MET A 102 18.03 13.12 -16.45
N PHE A 103 18.91 12.47 -17.22
CA PHE A 103 20.33 12.83 -17.28
C PHE A 103 20.56 14.21 -17.92
N SER A 104 19.89 14.50 -19.03
CA SER A 104 19.98 15.79 -19.71
C SER A 104 19.60 16.93 -18.76
N ILE A 105 18.50 16.79 -18.01
CA ILE A 105 18.04 17.77 -17.02
C ILE A 105 19.05 17.89 -15.86
N ALA A 106 19.62 16.77 -15.40
CA ALA A 106 20.59 16.79 -14.31
C ALA A 106 21.86 17.60 -14.66
N GLN A 107 22.32 17.50 -15.92
CA GLN A 107 23.53 18.15 -16.41
C GLN A 107 23.31 19.60 -16.85
N HIS A 108 22.24 19.85 -17.60
CA HIS A 108 22.03 21.11 -18.31
C HIS A 108 20.81 21.92 -17.81
N GLY A 109 20.03 21.34 -16.89
CA GLY A 109 18.72 21.86 -16.52
C GLY A 109 17.67 21.68 -17.63
N TYR A 110 16.55 22.36 -17.50
CA TYR A 110 15.45 22.30 -18.46
C TYR A 110 15.79 23.15 -19.70
N LEU A 111 16.35 22.53 -20.74
CA LEU A 111 16.67 23.20 -22.00
C LEU A 111 15.46 23.26 -22.93
N TYR A 112 14.66 22.20 -22.97
CA TYR A 112 13.51 22.07 -23.86
C TYR A 112 12.20 22.04 -23.09
N GLU A 113 11.13 22.57 -23.69
CA GLU A 113 9.81 22.57 -23.06
C GLU A 113 9.26 21.16 -22.81
N SER A 114 9.56 20.20 -23.69
CA SER A 114 9.20 18.80 -23.52
C SER A 114 9.79 18.21 -22.23
N GLN A 115 10.88 18.77 -21.70
CA GLN A 115 11.47 18.28 -20.47
C GLN A 115 10.66 18.61 -19.21
N ILE A 116 9.75 19.59 -19.25
CA ILE A 116 8.97 20.04 -18.07
C ILE A 116 8.12 18.93 -17.46
N VAL A 117 7.76 17.91 -18.24
CA VAL A 117 6.98 16.77 -17.76
C VAL A 117 7.79 15.81 -16.89
N PHE A 118 9.13 15.90 -16.93
CA PHE A 118 10.05 15.13 -16.10
C PHE A 118 10.46 15.95 -14.88
N PHE A 119 9.93 15.56 -13.72
CA PHE A 119 10.03 16.34 -12.50
C PHE A 119 11.42 16.24 -11.86
N PRO A 120 11.86 17.23 -11.06
CA PRO A 120 13.26 17.45 -10.74
C PRO A 120 13.86 16.49 -9.71
N GLY A 121 13.06 15.63 -9.06
CA GLY A 121 13.51 14.77 -7.96
C GLY A 121 14.63 13.81 -8.37
N LEU A 122 14.42 13.01 -9.42
CA LEU A 122 15.45 12.09 -9.91
C LEU A 122 16.64 12.84 -10.55
N PRO A 123 16.44 13.87 -11.40
CA PRO A 123 17.54 14.70 -11.90
C PRO A 123 18.40 15.33 -10.78
N ALA A 124 17.79 15.76 -9.67
CA ALA A 124 18.52 16.27 -8.52
C ALA A 124 19.39 15.20 -7.85
N ILE A 125 18.89 13.96 -7.74
CA ILE A 125 19.68 12.82 -7.24
C ILE A 125 20.84 12.52 -8.19
N ILE A 126 20.59 12.46 -9.49
CA ILE A 126 21.63 12.23 -10.51
C ILE A 126 22.72 13.30 -10.39
N ARG A 127 22.34 14.58 -10.31
CA ARG A 127 23.28 15.70 -10.15
C ARG A 127 24.06 15.63 -8.84
N GLY A 128 23.41 15.24 -7.74
CA GLY A 128 24.07 15.04 -6.44
C GLY A 128 25.10 13.91 -6.49
N LEU A 129 24.75 12.78 -7.10
CA LEU A 129 25.66 11.65 -7.29
C LEU A 129 26.81 12.01 -8.24
N ASP A 130 26.55 12.77 -9.31
CA ASP A 130 27.59 13.26 -10.20
C ASP A 130 28.58 14.18 -9.46
N LEU A 131 28.09 15.10 -8.64
CA LEU A 131 28.91 15.96 -7.79
C LEU A 131 29.79 15.13 -6.83
N VAL A 132 29.20 14.14 -6.15
CA VAL A 132 29.93 13.27 -5.23
C VAL A 132 30.98 12.44 -5.96
N THR A 133 30.60 11.76 -7.04
CA THR A 133 31.46 10.78 -7.72
C THR A 133 32.55 11.44 -8.56
N ARG A 134 32.30 12.61 -9.17
CA ARG A 134 33.30 13.30 -10.01
C ARG A 134 34.14 14.31 -9.26
N ARG A 135 33.59 15.00 -8.26
CA ARG A 135 34.30 16.08 -7.55
C ARG A 135 34.78 15.70 -6.16
N LEU A 136 33.93 15.08 -5.35
CA LEU A 136 34.26 14.80 -3.94
C LEU A 136 35.06 13.52 -3.77
N VAL A 137 34.71 12.45 -4.49
CA VAL A 137 35.37 11.15 -4.43
C VAL A 137 35.57 10.58 -5.85
N PRO A 138 36.52 11.14 -6.65
CA PRO A 138 36.75 10.78 -8.05
C PRO A 138 36.99 9.28 -8.32
N VAL A 139 37.48 8.55 -7.32
CA VAL A 139 37.67 7.10 -7.38
C VAL A 139 36.36 6.38 -7.67
N LEU A 140 35.24 6.87 -7.14
CA LEU A 140 33.91 6.29 -7.41
C LEU A 140 33.56 6.36 -8.90
N HIS A 141 33.79 7.51 -9.55
CA HIS A 141 33.52 7.64 -10.99
C HIS A 141 34.41 6.74 -11.87
N ARG A 142 35.62 6.42 -11.40
CA ARG A 142 36.49 5.42 -12.07
C ARG A 142 35.92 4.01 -11.96
N ILE A 143 35.44 3.64 -10.77
CA ILE A 143 34.84 2.32 -10.50
C ILE A 143 33.58 2.10 -11.33
N ALA A 144 32.66 3.07 -11.33
CA ALA A 144 31.38 2.92 -12.01
C ALA A 144 30.82 4.27 -12.51
N PRO A 145 30.01 4.26 -13.58
CA PRO A 145 29.30 5.45 -14.05
C PRO A 145 28.22 5.89 -13.04
N VAL A 146 27.79 7.15 -13.13
CA VAL A 146 26.72 7.71 -12.26
C VAL A 146 25.44 6.86 -12.33
N ALA A 147 25.11 6.32 -13.50
CA ALA A 147 23.98 5.42 -13.71
C ALA A 147 23.99 4.21 -12.76
N ALA A 148 25.16 3.61 -12.48
CA ALA A 148 25.27 2.46 -11.58
C ALA A 148 24.87 2.83 -10.13
N TYR A 149 25.25 4.02 -9.67
CA TYR A 149 24.88 4.52 -8.34
C TYR A 149 23.39 4.85 -8.25
N VAL A 150 22.80 5.37 -9.33
CA VAL A 150 21.35 5.59 -9.42
C VAL A 150 20.60 4.26 -9.40
N CYS A 151 21.09 3.23 -10.10
CA CYS A 151 20.57 1.87 -10.00
C CYS A 151 20.61 1.36 -8.56
N ALA A 152 21.73 1.55 -7.85
CA ALA A 152 21.84 1.16 -6.45
C ALA A 152 20.82 1.87 -5.56
N VAL A 153 20.60 3.18 -5.77
CA VAL A 153 19.54 3.94 -5.09
C VAL A 153 18.16 3.36 -5.39
N ASN A 154 17.86 3.03 -6.65
CA ASN A 154 16.57 2.45 -7.03
C ASN A 154 16.36 1.04 -6.48
N VAL A 155 17.39 0.20 -6.46
CA VAL A 155 17.34 -1.13 -5.83
C VAL A 155 17.09 -1.02 -4.33
N ALA A 156 17.79 -0.12 -3.64
CA ALA A 156 17.58 0.15 -2.22
C ALA A 156 16.17 0.67 -1.95
N ALA A 157 15.70 1.65 -2.73
CA ALA A 157 14.36 2.22 -2.60
C ALA A 157 13.27 1.17 -2.89
N SER A 158 13.45 0.30 -3.89
CA SER A 158 12.52 -0.82 -4.19
C SER A 158 12.45 -1.81 -3.04
N GLY A 159 13.60 -2.13 -2.44
CA GLY A 159 13.70 -3.00 -1.27
C GLY A 159 12.97 -2.42 -0.05
N LEU A 160 13.21 -1.15 0.27
CA LEU A 160 12.54 -0.46 1.36
C LEU A 160 11.04 -0.31 1.11
N ALA A 161 10.62 0.01 -0.12
CA ALA A 161 9.22 0.08 -0.51
C ALA A 161 8.51 -1.27 -0.32
N GLY A 162 9.16 -2.39 -0.67
CA GLY A 162 8.60 -3.74 -0.46
C GLY A 162 8.49 -4.12 1.02
N VAL A 163 9.47 -3.74 1.85
CA VAL A 163 9.40 -3.92 3.32
C VAL A 163 8.24 -3.12 3.91
N LEU A 164 8.08 -1.86 3.48
CA LEU A 164 6.99 -0.99 3.93
C LEU A 164 5.62 -1.49 3.44
N LEU A 165 5.54 -1.98 2.20
CA LEU A 165 4.34 -2.62 1.67
C LEU A 165 3.94 -3.81 2.54
N ARG A 166 4.89 -4.67 2.92
CA ARG A 166 4.59 -5.80 3.83
C ARG A 166 4.12 -5.31 5.18
N ARG A 167 4.79 -4.32 5.78
CA ARG A 167 4.41 -3.74 7.08
C ARG A 167 3.00 -3.13 7.03
N LEU A 168 2.68 -2.38 5.98
CA LEU A 168 1.35 -1.84 5.75
C LEU A 168 0.31 -2.95 5.57
N THR A 169 0.65 -4.03 4.84
CA THR A 169 -0.24 -5.18 4.66
C THR A 169 -0.53 -5.89 6.00
N ILE A 170 0.49 -6.10 6.84
CA ILE A 170 0.31 -6.67 8.19
C ILE A 170 -0.54 -5.74 9.06
N LEU A 171 -0.27 -4.44 9.03
CA LEU A 171 -1.05 -3.45 9.77
C LEU A 171 -2.53 -3.52 9.38
N THR A 172 -2.85 -3.54 8.08
CA THR A 172 -4.22 -3.58 7.57
C THR A 172 -4.95 -4.88 7.91
N PHE A 173 -4.30 -6.04 7.74
CA PHE A 173 -5.00 -7.32 7.88
C PHE A 173 -4.90 -7.96 9.28
N LEU A 174 -3.89 -7.63 10.08
CA LEU A 174 -3.58 -8.27 11.37
C LEU A 174 -3.44 -7.27 12.53
N GLY A 175 -3.13 -5.99 12.26
CA GLY A 175 -3.00 -4.93 13.24
C GLY A 175 -1.54 -4.66 13.71
N PRO A 176 -1.32 -3.60 14.51
CA PRO A 176 0.03 -3.09 14.82
C PRO A 176 0.90 -4.02 15.69
N GLU A 177 0.27 -4.89 16.49
CA GLU A 177 0.90 -5.88 17.35
C GLU A 177 1.63 -6.92 16.49
N ALA A 178 0.98 -7.37 15.41
CA ALA A 178 1.57 -8.28 14.44
C ALA A 178 2.76 -7.62 13.72
N VAL A 179 2.70 -6.32 13.45
CA VAL A 179 3.84 -5.58 12.89
C VAL A 179 5.01 -5.57 13.88
N ARG A 180 4.80 -5.22 15.14
CA ARG A 180 5.88 -5.18 16.15
C ARG A 180 6.48 -6.55 16.46
N SER A 181 5.68 -7.62 16.36
CA SER A 181 6.15 -8.98 16.61
C SER A 181 6.89 -9.57 15.41
N THR A 182 6.47 -9.25 14.18
CA THR A 182 7.00 -9.85 12.94
C THR A 182 8.07 -8.98 12.25
N CYS A 183 7.86 -7.67 12.16
CA CYS A 183 8.68 -6.75 11.37
C CYS A 183 9.83 -6.18 12.19
N ARG A 184 10.91 -6.96 12.29
CA ARG A 184 12.17 -6.56 12.94
C ARG A 184 13.31 -6.62 11.94
N TRP A 185 14.23 -5.65 12.04
CA TRP A 185 15.46 -5.60 11.23
C TRP A 185 16.48 -6.67 11.60
N ARG A 186 16.45 -7.17 12.84
CA ARG A 186 17.25 -8.32 13.26
C ARG A 186 16.33 -9.49 13.50
N SER A 187 16.73 -10.68 13.04
CA SER A 187 16.12 -11.92 13.52
C SER A 187 16.30 -11.94 15.02
N ALA A 188 15.20 -11.92 15.78
CA ALA A 188 15.30 -12.13 17.21
C ALA A 188 15.80 -13.55 17.38
N VAL A 189 17.06 -13.73 17.77
CA VAL A 189 17.42 -14.98 18.43
C VAL A 189 16.42 -15.08 19.57
N ALA A 190 15.61 -16.14 19.58
CA ALA A 190 14.66 -16.42 20.66
C ALA A 190 15.42 -16.84 21.93
N SER A 191 16.48 -16.13 22.30
CA SER A 191 17.40 -16.47 23.38
C SER A 191 16.84 -16.10 24.76
N SER A 192 15.85 -15.21 24.83
CA SER A 192 15.24 -14.80 26.10
C SER A 192 13.77 -15.24 26.18
N ARG A 193 13.40 -15.88 27.30
CA ARG A 193 12.01 -16.20 27.67
C ARG A 193 11.08 -15.00 27.53
N SER A 194 11.58 -13.79 27.79
CA SER A 194 10.83 -12.53 27.65
C SER A 194 10.43 -12.22 26.20
N SER A 195 11.24 -12.60 25.21
CA SER A 195 10.94 -12.37 23.79
C SER A 195 9.85 -13.32 23.30
N LEU A 196 9.93 -14.59 23.71
CA LEU A 196 8.94 -15.62 23.42
C LEU A 196 7.58 -15.25 24.01
N ALA A 197 7.53 -14.85 25.28
CA ALA A 197 6.31 -14.42 25.94
C ALA A 197 5.66 -13.21 25.24
N ARG A 198 6.46 -12.23 24.81
CA ARG A 198 5.97 -11.06 24.05
C ARG A 198 5.42 -11.46 22.68
N HIS A 199 6.04 -12.41 21.99
CA HIS A 199 5.56 -12.89 20.71
C HIS A 199 4.22 -13.63 20.87
N ALA A 200 4.13 -14.55 21.83
CA ALA A 200 2.90 -15.27 22.15
C ALA A 200 1.76 -14.31 22.54
N ALA A 201 2.05 -13.26 23.32
CA ALA A 201 1.07 -12.23 23.67
C ALA A 201 0.58 -11.44 22.45
N ALA A 202 1.46 -11.07 21.53
CA ALA A 202 1.09 -10.37 20.29
C ALA A 202 0.24 -11.26 19.36
N GLU A 203 0.55 -12.55 19.27
CA GLU A 203 -0.25 -13.52 18.52
C GLU A 203 -1.64 -13.71 19.14
N ALA A 204 -1.71 -13.87 20.47
CA ALA A 204 -2.99 -13.96 21.18
C ALA A 204 -3.85 -12.70 20.96
N THR A 205 -3.24 -11.52 20.99
CA THR A 205 -3.91 -10.25 20.72
C THR A 205 -4.41 -10.16 19.28
N THR A 206 -3.66 -10.71 18.32
CA THR A 206 -4.10 -10.80 16.91
C THR A 206 -5.34 -11.70 16.80
N HIS A 207 -5.38 -12.83 17.50
CA HIS A 207 -6.56 -13.69 17.54
C HIS A 207 -7.76 -13.00 18.19
N TYR A 208 -7.55 -12.31 19.31
CA TYR A 208 -8.59 -11.53 19.96
C TYR A 208 -9.19 -10.47 19.03
N ARG A 209 -8.37 -9.73 18.28
CA ARG A 209 -8.87 -8.78 17.28
C ARG A 209 -9.73 -9.42 16.21
N LEU A 210 -9.36 -10.61 15.75
CA LEU A 210 -10.14 -11.33 14.74
C LEU A 210 -11.50 -11.77 15.30
N LEU A 211 -11.54 -12.24 16.55
CA LEU A 211 -12.79 -12.60 17.24
C LEU A 211 -13.74 -11.39 17.37
N CYS A 212 -13.17 -10.21 17.64
CA CYS A 212 -13.92 -8.97 17.82
C CYS A 212 -14.12 -8.15 16.52
N GLY A 213 -13.65 -8.63 15.36
CA GLY A 213 -13.75 -7.90 14.09
C GLY A 213 -12.94 -6.59 14.04
N MET A 214 -11.96 -6.40 14.92
CA MET A 214 -11.19 -5.15 15.07
C MET A 214 -9.96 -5.05 14.13
N THR A 215 -9.94 -5.77 13.01
CA THR A 215 -8.85 -5.65 12.03
C THR A 215 -9.11 -4.51 11.06
N GLY A 216 -8.09 -3.92 10.46
CA GLY A 216 -8.22 -2.79 9.54
C GLY A 216 -7.51 -1.54 10.06
N THR A 217 -7.73 -0.43 9.38
CA THR A 217 -7.20 0.90 9.71
C THR A 217 -8.27 1.95 9.43
N VAL A 218 -7.98 3.22 9.75
CA VAL A 218 -8.87 4.33 9.34
C VAL A 218 -8.99 4.45 7.81
N LEU A 219 -7.99 3.95 7.09
CA LEU A 219 -7.96 3.95 5.63
C LEU A 219 -8.63 2.71 5.02
N ASP A 220 -8.84 1.64 5.80
CA ASP A 220 -9.32 0.34 5.33
C ASP A 220 -10.18 -0.34 6.42
N ALA A 221 -11.50 -0.32 6.24
CA ALA A 221 -12.45 -0.89 7.19
C ALA A 221 -12.47 -2.43 7.13
N PRO A 222 -12.67 -3.12 8.27
CA PRO A 222 -13.02 -4.53 8.25
C PRO A 222 -14.34 -4.77 7.51
N ASP A 223 -14.49 -5.98 6.98
CA ASP A 223 -15.77 -6.45 6.49
C ASP A 223 -16.70 -6.79 7.66
N VAL A 224 -17.65 -5.91 7.97
CA VAL A 224 -18.60 -6.09 9.08
C VAL A 224 -19.57 -7.25 8.81
N HIS A 225 -19.69 -7.70 7.56
CA HIS A 225 -20.56 -8.81 7.18
C HIS A 225 -19.80 -10.14 7.07
N ALA A 226 -18.47 -10.13 7.18
CA ALA A 226 -17.71 -11.37 7.19
C ALA A 226 -18.00 -12.15 8.48
N PRO A 227 -18.18 -13.48 8.40
CA PRO A 227 -18.40 -14.30 9.58
C PRO A 227 -17.20 -14.16 10.53
N LEU A 228 -17.49 -13.81 11.78
CA LEU A 228 -16.48 -13.74 12.82
C LEU A 228 -16.11 -15.17 13.26
N PRO A 229 -14.84 -15.44 13.57
CA PRO A 229 -14.47 -16.70 14.18
C PRO A 229 -15.19 -16.84 15.53
N SER A 230 -15.77 -18.01 15.80
CA SER A 230 -16.43 -18.31 17.08
C SER A 230 -15.51 -19.01 18.07
N THR A 231 -14.39 -19.58 17.60
CA THR A 231 -13.43 -20.31 18.43
C THR A 231 -12.00 -19.82 18.23
N ALA A 232 -11.14 -20.04 19.23
CA ALA A 232 -9.71 -19.76 19.12
C ALA A 232 -9.04 -20.52 17.95
N ALA A 233 -9.51 -21.73 17.65
CA ALA A 233 -9.03 -22.51 16.51
C ALA A 233 -9.37 -21.85 15.16
N GLN A 234 -10.60 -21.37 15.00
CA GLN A 234 -11.02 -20.62 13.81
C GLN A 234 -10.26 -19.29 13.70
N ALA A 235 -10.04 -18.58 14.81
CA ALA A 235 -9.25 -17.34 14.80
C ALA A 235 -7.79 -17.58 14.39
N ARG A 236 -7.17 -18.68 14.84
CA ARG A 236 -5.83 -19.10 14.40
C ARG A 236 -5.79 -19.41 12.91
N ALA A 237 -6.79 -20.13 12.39
CA ALA A 237 -6.89 -20.42 10.96
C ALA A 237 -7.06 -19.13 10.13
N ALA A 238 -7.92 -18.21 10.57
CA ALA A 238 -8.12 -16.91 9.93
C ALA A 238 -6.85 -16.04 9.95
N ALA A 239 -6.11 -16.03 11.07
CA ALA A 239 -4.83 -15.33 11.17
C ALA A 239 -3.81 -15.90 10.20
N ARG A 240 -3.67 -17.23 10.12
CA ARG A 240 -2.80 -17.90 9.14
C ARG A 240 -3.17 -17.53 7.71
N GLN A 241 -4.46 -17.57 7.37
CA GLN A 241 -4.92 -17.21 6.02
C GLN A 241 -4.56 -15.76 5.67
N ARG A 242 -4.76 -14.81 6.58
CA ARG A 242 -4.39 -13.40 6.39
C ARG A 242 -2.87 -13.20 6.30
N ARG A 243 -2.08 -13.96 7.07
CA ARG A 243 -0.61 -13.98 6.92
C ARG A 243 -0.17 -14.50 5.54
N ARG A 244 -0.89 -15.47 4.98
CA ARG A 244 -0.64 -15.91 3.59
C ARG A 244 -0.95 -14.80 2.58
N VAL A 245 -1.98 -13.99 2.80
CA VAL A 245 -2.25 -12.77 1.98
C VAL A 245 -1.09 -11.78 2.06
N VAL A 246 -0.51 -11.58 3.26
CA VAL A 246 0.71 -10.76 3.42
C VAL A 246 1.87 -11.31 2.57
N GLY A 247 2.10 -12.63 2.64
CA GLY A 247 3.09 -13.30 1.81
C GLY A 247 2.83 -13.14 0.32
N GLY A 248 1.56 -13.25 -0.10
CA GLY A 248 1.14 -13.09 -1.49
C GLY A 248 1.37 -11.68 -2.01
N ALA A 249 0.98 -10.66 -1.24
CA ALA A 249 1.22 -9.27 -1.61
C ALA A 249 2.71 -8.94 -1.72
N THR A 250 3.51 -9.52 -0.82
CA THR A 250 4.97 -9.41 -0.85
C THR A 250 5.54 -10.09 -2.09
N LEU A 251 5.05 -11.28 -2.44
CA LEU A 251 5.49 -12.01 -3.64
C LEU A 251 5.17 -11.24 -4.93
N VAL A 252 4.00 -10.61 -5.02
CA VAL A 252 3.62 -9.76 -6.16
C VAL A 252 4.59 -8.58 -6.31
N TRP A 253 5.05 -7.98 -5.21
CA TRP A 253 6.09 -6.95 -5.27
C TRP A 253 7.46 -7.51 -5.67
N VAL A 254 7.86 -8.65 -5.08
CA VAL A 254 9.11 -9.35 -5.42
C VAL A 254 9.14 -9.69 -6.91
N LEU A 255 8.02 -10.11 -7.49
CA LEU A 255 7.86 -10.46 -8.90
C LEU A 255 7.12 -9.36 -9.70
N THR A 256 7.22 -8.10 -9.28
CA THR A 256 6.45 -7.02 -9.92
C THR A 256 6.72 -6.96 -11.43
N PRO A 257 5.69 -6.93 -12.29
CA PRO A 257 5.90 -6.78 -13.73
C PRO A 257 6.45 -5.40 -14.12
N ALA A 258 6.56 -4.45 -13.19
CA ALA A 258 7.31 -3.20 -13.37
C ALA A 258 8.80 -3.31 -12.95
N MET A 259 9.34 -4.53 -12.77
CA MET A 259 10.65 -4.75 -12.13
C MET A 259 11.81 -4.01 -12.79
N VAL A 260 11.82 -3.91 -14.12
CA VAL A 260 12.86 -3.17 -14.86
C VAL A 260 12.97 -1.74 -14.33
N PHE A 261 11.85 -1.03 -14.19
CA PHE A 261 11.79 0.34 -13.68
C PHE A 261 12.18 0.47 -12.21
N THR A 262 12.33 -0.64 -11.49
CA THR A 262 12.82 -0.64 -10.11
C THR A 262 14.33 -0.75 -10.00
N VAL A 263 15.03 -1.03 -11.12
CA VAL A 263 16.49 -1.20 -11.17
C VAL A 263 17.19 -0.23 -12.11
N VAL A 264 16.49 0.31 -13.12
CA VAL A 264 17.05 1.27 -14.09
C VAL A 264 16.91 2.72 -13.62
N VAL A 265 17.42 3.70 -14.39
CA VAL A 265 17.40 5.13 -14.04
C VAL A 265 16.01 5.74 -14.25
N TYR A 266 15.10 5.37 -13.36
CA TYR A 266 13.68 5.69 -13.40
C TYR A 266 13.16 6.09 -12.01
N THR A 267 11.92 6.57 -11.94
CA THR A 267 11.35 7.22 -10.74
C THR A 267 10.56 6.28 -9.84
N GLU A 268 10.26 5.08 -10.32
CA GLU A 268 9.23 4.18 -9.81
C GLU A 268 9.54 3.73 -8.38
N SER A 269 10.79 3.34 -8.09
CA SER A 269 11.21 2.91 -6.76
C SER A 269 11.11 4.04 -5.72
N LEU A 270 11.57 5.24 -6.07
CA LEU A 270 11.56 6.41 -5.17
C LEU A 270 10.13 6.91 -4.94
N TYR A 271 9.32 6.95 -6.00
CA TYR A 271 7.91 7.29 -5.91
C TYR A 271 7.13 6.28 -5.06
N ALA A 272 7.33 4.98 -5.28
CA ALA A 272 6.68 3.93 -4.50
C ALA A 272 7.13 3.97 -3.02
N LEU A 273 8.42 4.18 -2.75
CA LEU A 273 8.92 4.33 -1.39
C LEU A 273 8.23 5.49 -0.66
N ALA A 274 8.18 6.68 -1.28
CA ALA A 274 7.58 7.85 -0.68
C ALA A 274 6.07 7.69 -0.46
N THR A 275 5.34 7.18 -1.46
CA THR A 275 3.88 7.01 -1.38
C THR A 275 3.48 5.89 -0.41
N ILE A 276 4.12 4.72 -0.45
CA ILE A 276 3.81 3.62 0.47
C ILE A 276 4.18 4.00 1.91
N LEU A 277 5.30 4.70 2.14
CA LEU A 277 5.64 5.21 3.46
C LEU A 277 4.61 6.23 3.96
N GLY A 278 4.16 7.15 3.10
CA GLY A 278 3.11 8.12 3.45
C GLY A 278 1.81 7.43 3.85
N VAL A 279 1.35 6.46 3.07
CA VAL A 279 0.15 5.65 3.40
C VAL A 279 0.35 4.88 4.70
N TYR A 280 1.53 4.29 4.93
CA TYR A 280 1.86 3.61 6.18
C TYR A 280 1.78 4.53 7.39
N LEU A 281 2.31 5.76 7.31
CA LEU A 281 2.23 6.73 8.40
C LEU A 281 0.80 7.19 8.68
N LEU A 282 -0.05 7.35 7.65
CA LEU A 282 -1.47 7.67 7.82
C LEU A 282 -2.27 6.50 8.43
N ALA A 283 -1.92 5.27 8.06
CA ALA A 283 -2.60 4.07 8.53
C ALA A 283 -2.17 3.66 9.95
N TRP A 284 -0.98 4.07 10.39
CA TRP A 284 -0.36 3.63 11.64
C TRP A 284 -1.12 4.10 12.87
N HIS A 285 -1.29 3.19 13.82
CA HIS A 285 -1.86 3.45 15.13
C HIS A 285 -1.11 2.69 16.22
N GLU A 286 -1.25 3.15 17.47
CA GLU A 286 -0.57 2.54 18.61
C GLU A 286 -1.14 1.15 18.93
N PRO A 287 -0.29 0.14 19.20
CA PRO A 287 -0.74 -1.15 19.68
C PRO A 287 -1.13 -1.08 21.16
N LEU A 288 -1.88 -2.10 21.58
CA LEU A 288 -2.29 -2.25 22.98
C LEU A 288 -1.08 -2.36 23.91
N PRO A 289 -1.18 -1.87 25.16
CA PRO A 289 -0.14 -2.06 26.16
C PRO A 289 0.19 -3.54 26.39
N LEU A 290 1.46 -3.85 26.66
CA LEU A 290 1.92 -5.23 26.82
C LEU A 290 1.17 -5.98 27.95
N ALA A 291 0.87 -5.30 29.05
CA ALA A 291 0.09 -5.88 30.15
C ALA A 291 -1.30 -6.36 29.70
N VAL A 292 -1.97 -5.57 28.85
CA VAL A 292 -3.27 -5.94 28.25
C VAL A 292 -3.11 -7.14 27.33
N GLN A 293 -2.07 -7.15 26.49
CA GLN A 293 -1.79 -8.28 25.58
C GLN A 293 -1.53 -9.58 26.36
N GLN A 294 -0.76 -9.53 27.45
CA GLN A 294 -0.51 -10.69 28.31
C GLN A 294 -1.77 -11.18 28.99
N ARG A 295 -2.65 -10.28 29.43
CA ARG A 295 -3.95 -10.65 30.00
C ARG A 295 -4.84 -11.33 28.98
N ILE A 296 -4.93 -10.80 27.76
CA ILE A 296 -5.62 -11.44 26.63
C ILE A 296 -5.06 -12.85 26.39
N ALA A 297 -3.74 -13.00 26.39
CA ALA A 297 -3.09 -14.30 26.23
C ALA A 297 -3.46 -15.28 27.34
N SER A 298 -3.45 -14.84 28.61
CA SER A 298 -3.87 -15.67 29.75
C SER A 298 -5.33 -16.08 29.66
N HIS A 299 -6.22 -15.16 29.27
CA HIS A 299 -7.65 -15.42 29.13
C HIS A 299 -7.94 -16.44 28.03
N LEU A 300 -7.33 -16.27 26.85
CA LEU A 300 -7.46 -17.21 25.74
C LEU A 300 -6.82 -18.58 26.04
N ALA A 301 -5.84 -18.64 26.95
CA ALA A 301 -5.23 -19.88 27.41
C ALA A 301 -6.08 -20.60 28.48
N SER A 302 -6.79 -19.85 29.33
CA SER A 302 -7.66 -20.40 30.38
C SER A 302 -9.04 -20.85 29.87
N ALA A 303 -9.44 -20.42 28.67
CA ALA A 303 -10.71 -20.83 28.08
C ALA A 303 -10.72 -22.36 27.82
N PRO A 304 -11.66 -23.13 28.38
CA PRO A 304 -11.69 -24.58 28.20
C PRO A 304 -11.84 -24.94 26.71
N PRO A 305 -11.20 -26.02 26.24
CA PRO A 305 -11.41 -26.51 24.88
C PRO A 305 -12.88 -26.92 24.73
N ALA A 306 -13.58 -26.26 23.81
CA ALA A 306 -14.99 -26.52 23.54
C ALA A 306 -15.17 -27.88 22.84
N THR A 307 -15.07 -28.96 23.59
CA THR A 307 -15.60 -30.29 23.27
C THR A 307 -16.09 -30.96 24.54
N ALA A 308 -17.31 -30.60 24.98
CA ALA A 308 -18.20 -31.46 25.76
C ALA A 308 -19.64 -30.96 25.57
N THR A 309 -20.53 -31.90 25.31
CA THR A 309 -21.85 -31.85 24.67
C THR A 309 -23.02 -31.42 25.57
N THR A 310 -24.20 -31.36 24.96
CA THR A 310 -25.57 -31.63 25.49
C THR A 310 -26.50 -30.47 25.86
N THR A 311 -27.63 -30.46 25.12
CA THR A 311 -29.02 -30.20 25.52
C THR A 311 -29.32 -29.63 26.91
N ALA A 312 -30.13 -28.55 26.88
CA ALA A 312 -31.18 -28.17 27.82
C ALA A 312 -30.81 -27.80 29.26
N GLY A 313 -31.40 -26.69 29.74
CA GLY A 313 -31.57 -26.42 31.17
C GLY A 313 -31.36 -24.96 31.55
N ALA A 314 -32.46 -24.26 31.77
CA ALA A 314 -32.50 -22.89 32.27
C ALA A 314 -32.02 -22.78 33.74
N ALA A 315 -31.71 -21.53 34.10
CA ALA A 315 -31.70 -20.96 35.45
C ALA A 315 -30.47 -21.23 36.34
N ALA A 316 -29.56 -20.25 36.33
CA ALA A 316 -28.98 -19.70 37.55
C ALA A 316 -28.59 -18.24 37.28
N ALA A 317 -29.53 -17.33 37.54
CA ALA A 317 -29.28 -15.91 37.68
C ALA A 317 -28.93 -15.62 39.14
N ALA A 318 -27.84 -14.91 39.40
CA ALA A 318 -27.80 -13.75 40.29
C ALA A 318 -26.38 -13.15 40.36
N ASP A 319 -26.34 -11.82 40.42
CA ASP A 319 -25.22 -10.94 40.78
C ASP A 319 -24.01 -10.79 39.83
N ILE A 320 -24.28 -10.17 38.68
CA ILE A 320 -23.37 -9.15 38.12
C ILE A 320 -24.22 -7.92 37.80
N THR A 321 -24.47 -7.12 38.83
CA THR A 321 -25.08 -5.80 38.71
C THR A 321 -24.11 -4.84 37.99
N GLN A 322 -24.57 -4.34 36.84
CA GLN A 322 -24.12 -3.12 36.16
C GLN A 322 -22.63 -3.00 35.75
N LEU A 323 -22.23 -3.80 34.76
CA LEU A 323 -21.22 -3.33 33.79
C LEU A 323 -21.91 -2.37 32.80
N VAL A 324 -21.85 -1.07 33.10
CA VAL A 324 -22.21 -0.02 32.13
C VAL A 324 -21.24 -0.12 30.94
N PRO A 325 -21.70 -0.43 29.72
CA PRO A 325 -20.83 -0.50 28.56
C PRO A 325 -20.38 0.92 28.21
N LEU A 326 -19.07 1.16 28.12
CA LEU A 326 -18.55 2.36 27.45
C LEU A 326 -18.89 2.35 25.94
N ALA A 327 -19.51 1.28 25.45
CA ALA A 327 -20.22 1.24 24.18
C ALA A 327 -21.41 2.21 24.11
N GLN A 328 -22.01 2.66 25.22
CA GLN A 328 -23.16 3.58 25.18
C GLN A 328 -22.84 5.06 24.88
N GLN A 329 -21.58 5.39 24.53
CA GLN A 329 -21.33 6.60 23.74
C GLN A 329 -21.19 6.29 22.24
N TRP A 330 -20.90 5.06 21.83
CA TRP A 330 -20.53 4.69 20.45
C TRP A 330 -21.44 3.61 19.82
N VAL A 331 -22.73 3.60 20.17
CA VAL A 331 -23.72 2.77 19.46
C VAL A 331 -24.32 3.54 18.29
N VAL A 332 -23.76 3.35 17.09
CA VAL A 332 -24.60 3.23 15.87
C VAL A 332 -24.11 2.12 14.91
N ALA A 333 -22.90 1.56 15.02
CA ALA A 333 -22.43 0.58 14.01
C ALA A 333 -22.09 -0.84 14.48
N ALA A 334 -22.12 -1.13 15.80
CA ALA A 334 -21.73 -2.45 16.33
C ALA A 334 -22.78 -3.12 17.22
N GLY A 335 -24.06 -2.71 17.12
CA GLY A 335 -25.12 -3.21 17.99
C GLY A 335 -25.35 -4.72 17.95
N ALA A 336 -24.99 -5.39 16.85
CA ALA A 336 -25.07 -6.85 16.74
C ALA A 336 -23.73 -7.53 17.08
N ALA A 337 -22.60 -7.07 16.52
CA ALA A 337 -21.30 -7.73 16.71
C ALA A 337 -20.71 -7.54 18.11
N ALA A 338 -20.92 -6.40 18.76
CA ALA A 338 -20.48 -6.17 20.15
C ALA A 338 -21.40 -6.86 21.16
N ALA A 339 -22.71 -6.93 20.86
CA ALA A 339 -23.66 -7.71 21.65
C ALA A 339 -23.41 -9.22 21.50
N GLU A 340 -23.11 -9.70 20.29
CA GLU A 340 -22.69 -11.09 20.05
C GLU A 340 -21.32 -11.41 20.67
N ALA A 341 -20.35 -10.47 20.66
CA ALA A 341 -19.08 -10.66 21.36
C ALA A 341 -19.27 -10.72 22.89
N ALA A 342 -20.26 -9.99 23.41
CA ALA A 342 -20.69 -10.08 24.81
C ALA A 342 -21.40 -11.40 25.12
N GLU A 343 -22.27 -11.90 24.22
CA GLU A 343 -22.88 -13.25 24.32
C GLU A 343 -21.82 -14.37 24.26
N ARG A 344 -20.72 -14.16 23.54
CA ARG A 344 -19.60 -15.10 23.41
C ARG A 344 -18.61 -15.08 24.59
N GLY A 345 -18.85 -14.26 25.62
CA GLY A 345 -18.03 -14.22 26.85
C GLY A 345 -16.63 -13.59 26.69
N THR A 346 -16.36 -12.87 25.59
CA THR A 346 -15.05 -12.19 25.43
C THR A 346 -14.99 -10.88 26.22
N PRO A 347 -13.98 -10.67 27.08
CA PRO A 347 -13.89 -9.46 27.90
C PRO A 347 -13.59 -8.23 27.03
N ASP A 348 -14.19 -7.10 27.41
CA ASP A 348 -13.94 -5.80 26.78
C ASP A 348 -12.52 -5.28 27.13
N ILE A 349 -11.90 -4.52 26.22
CA ILE A 349 -10.57 -3.94 26.43
C ILE A 349 -10.55 -3.05 27.68
N VAL A 350 -11.64 -2.33 27.96
CA VAL A 350 -11.72 -1.45 29.13
C VAL A 350 -11.71 -2.24 30.44
N SER A 351 -12.39 -3.40 30.51
CA SER A 351 -12.36 -4.25 31.70
C SER A 351 -10.98 -4.87 31.90
N LEU A 352 -10.35 -5.33 30.81
CA LEU A 352 -8.98 -5.86 30.84
C LEU A 352 -7.95 -4.82 31.32
N VAL A 353 -8.09 -3.56 30.91
CA VAL A 353 -7.24 -2.47 31.36
C VAL A 353 -7.44 -2.17 32.86
N ARG A 354 -8.69 -2.20 33.34
CA ARG A 354 -9.01 -2.00 34.76
C ARG A 354 -8.41 -3.11 35.63
N GLU A 355 -8.57 -4.38 35.24
CA GLU A 355 -7.97 -5.52 35.94
C GLU A 355 -6.44 -5.48 35.93
N ALA A 356 -5.82 -4.97 34.87
CA ALA A 356 -4.37 -4.87 34.76
C ALA A 356 -3.73 -3.80 35.67
N THR A 357 -4.54 -3.01 36.40
CA THR A 357 -4.07 -1.95 37.32
C THR A 357 -4.54 -2.19 38.76
N PRO A 358 -4.01 -3.23 39.44
CA PRO A 358 -4.37 -3.51 40.82
C PRO A 358 -3.96 -2.35 41.74
N GLY A 359 -4.92 -1.81 42.50
CA GLY A 359 -4.73 -0.64 43.37
C GLY A 359 -5.10 0.72 42.75
N ALA A 360 -5.45 0.77 41.45
CA ALA A 360 -6.10 1.94 40.90
C ALA A 360 -7.48 2.10 41.56
N ALA A 361 -7.78 3.30 42.06
CA ALA A 361 -9.01 3.58 42.77
C ALA A 361 -10.22 3.02 41.98
N THR A 362 -11.18 2.42 42.68
CA THR A 362 -12.49 1.97 42.18
C THR A 362 -13.35 3.10 41.57
N CYS A 363 -12.75 4.28 41.32
CA CYS A 363 -13.37 5.42 40.68
C CYS A 363 -13.86 5.07 39.27
N PRO A 364 -15.08 5.51 38.90
CA PRO A 364 -15.56 5.41 37.53
C PRO A 364 -14.61 6.16 36.58
N LEU A 365 -14.25 5.50 35.47
CA LEU A 365 -13.37 6.08 34.44
C LEU A 365 -14.21 6.72 33.33
N GLN A 366 -13.94 7.97 33.00
CA GLN A 366 -14.57 8.68 31.90
C GLN A 366 -13.54 9.02 30.83
N VAL A 367 -13.72 8.49 29.62
CA VAL A 367 -12.85 8.82 28.47
C VAL A 367 -13.45 10.02 27.73
N VAL A 368 -12.68 11.10 27.63
CA VAL A 368 -13.05 12.30 26.88
C VAL A 368 -12.18 12.38 25.63
N TRP A 369 -12.82 12.50 24.46
CA TRP A 369 -12.10 12.58 23.19
C TRP A 369 -11.81 14.04 22.83
N GLU A 370 -10.54 14.36 22.66
CA GLU A 370 -10.10 15.68 22.23
C GLU A 370 -9.82 15.66 20.73
N GLN A 371 -10.48 16.53 19.97
CA GLN A 371 -10.20 16.62 18.54
C GLN A 371 -8.85 17.29 18.29
N ARG A 372 -7.97 16.61 17.57
CA ARG A 372 -6.78 17.20 16.95
C ARG A 372 -7.06 17.57 15.51
N LEU A 373 -6.45 18.65 15.04
CA LEU A 373 -6.58 19.09 13.65
C LEU A 373 -5.59 18.37 12.73
N ILE A 374 -4.40 18.05 13.24
CA ILE A 374 -3.32 17.36 12.54
C ILE A 374 -2.45 16.57 13.53
N THR A 375 -1.86 15.46 13.07
CA THR A 375 -0.84 14.71 13.82
C THR A 375 0.53 14.83 13.16
N GLY A 376 1.61 14.58 13.93
CA GLY A 376 2.97 14.56 13.35
C GLY A 376 3.16 13.48 12.29
N THR A 377 2.49 12.33 12.43
CA THR A 377 2.51 11.24 11.43
C THR A 377 1.77 11.63 10.16
N GLU A 378 0.65 12.34 10.27
CA GLU A 378 -0.08 12.90 9.14
C GLU A 378 0.73 13.98 8.41
N ALA A 379 1.31 14.93 9.14
CA ALA A 379 2.20 15.94 8.55
C ALA A 379 3.40 15.30 7.82
N ALA A 380 4.00 14.26 8.41
CA ALA A 380 5.06 13.50 7.77
C ALA A 380 4.59 12.77 6.49
N ALA A 381 3.36 12.22 6.49
CA ALA A 381 2.78 11.62 5.30
C ALA A 381 2.54 12.66 4.18
N VAL A 382 2.02 13.83 4.52
CA VAL A 382 1.83 14.96 3.58
C VAL A 382 3.16 15.39 2.97
N LEU A 383 4.21 15.50 3.78
CA LEU A 383 5.57 15.79 3.30
C LEU A 383 6.07 14.71 2.34
N LEU A 384 5.87 13.43 2.67
CA LEU A 384 6.27 12.31 1.80
C LEU A 384 5.51 12.29 0.47
N PHE A 385 4.20 12.57 0.48
CA PHE A 385 3.42 12.70 -0.76
C PHE A 385 3.87 13.91 -1.58
N THR A 386 4.23 15.01 -0.93
CA THR A 386 4.81 16.20 -1.60
C THR A 386 6.16 15.87 -2.23
N VAL A 387 7.02 15.12 -1.52
CA VAL A 387 8.30 14.62 -2.06
C VAL A 387 8.07 13.64 -3.21
N ALA A 388 7.05 12.77 -3.13
CA ALA A 388 6.65 11.91 -4.25
C ALA A 388 6.29 12.74 -5.50
N GLY A 389 5.69 13.92 -5.28
CA GLY A 389 5.39 14.91 -6.30
C GLY A 389 6.61 15.49 -7.00
N ALA A 390 7.80 15.44 -6.40
CA ALA A 390 9.04 15.81 -7.08
C ALA A 390 9.54 14.71 -8.04
N PHE A 391 9.06 13.47 -7.91
CA PHE A 391 9.42 12.38 -8.81
C PHE A 391 8.40 12.20 -9.92
N ARG A 392 7.10 12.35 -9.63
CA ARG A 392 6.02 12.14 -10.61
C ARG A 392 4.90 13.16 -10.43
N SER A 393 4.37 13.60 -11.57
CA SER A 393 3.27 14.57 -11.63
C SER A 393 1.98 14.09 -10.97
N ASN A 394 1.71 12.79 -10.92
CA ASN A 394 0.48 12.20 -10.39
C ASN A 394 0.46 12.06 -8.85
N ALA A 395 1.50 12.47 -8.12
CA ALA A 395 1.54 12.33 -6.66
C ALA A 395 0.40 13.08 -5.95
N PHE A 396 -0.14 14.15 -6.55
CA PHE A 396 -1.28 14.88 -5.99
C PHE A 396 -2.52 13.98 -5.84
N THR A 397 -2.61 12.85 -6.56
CA THR A 397 -3.69 11.87 -6.39
C THR A 397 -3.70 11.25 -4.98
N CYS A 398 -2.57 11.27 -4.25
CA CYS A 398 -2.51 10.86 -2.85
C CYS A 398 -3.33 11.75 -1.91
N ALA A 399 -3.76 12.94 -2.36
CA ALA A 399 -4.73 13.77 -1.63
C ALA A 399 -6.05 13.02 -1.37
N GLY A 400 -6.37 12.04 -2.22
CA GLY A 400 -7.49 11.13 -2.01
C GLY A 400 -7.47 10.43 -0.65
N PHE A 401 -6.29 10.09 -0.10
CA PHE A 401 -6.18 9.46 1.23
C PHE A 401 -6.56 10.40 2.38
N LEU A 402 -6.39 11.71 2.21
CA LEU A 402 -6.73 12.72 3.21
C LEU A 402 -8.21 13.10 3.13
N ILE A 403 -8.75 13.15 1.91
CA ILE A 403 -10.16 13.45 1.62
C ILE A 403 -11.05 12.27 1.97
N PHE A 404 -10.58 11.04 1.74
CA PHE A 404 -11.39 9.82 1.86
C PHE A 404 -12.08 9.67 3.23
N PRO A 405 -11.39 9.80 4.39
CA PRO A 405 -12.05 9.71 5.68
C PRO A 405 -13.17 10.74 5.86
N LEU A 406 -13.03 11.95 5.32
CA LEU A 406 -14.07 12.99 5.37
C LEU A 406 -15.29 12.60 4.54
N CYS A 407 -15.06 12.06 3.32
CA CYS A 407 -16.13 11.56 2.46
C CYS A 407 -16.87 10.39 3.10
N VAL A 408 -16.14 9.43 3.70
CA VAL A 408 -16.75 8.29 4.41
C VAL A 408 -17.49 8.76 5.67
N GLN A 409 -16.96 9.72 6.42
CA GLN A 409 -17.64 10.30 7.58
C GLN A 409 -18.98 10.94 7.19
N ALA A 410 -18.99 11.75 6.12
CA ALA A 410 -20.18 12.46 5.66
C ALA A 410 -21.22 11.53 5.00
N ALA A 411 -20.77 10.59 4.17
CA ALA A 411 -21.66 9.74 3.36
C ALA A 411 -22.01 8.39 4.02
N LEU A 412 -21.10 7.82 4.81
CA LEU A 412 -21.16 6.45 5.35
C LEU A 412 -20.73 6.41 6.84
N PRO A 413 -21.47 7.06 7.75
CA PRO A 413 -21.05 7.23 9.15
C PRO A 413 -20.84 5.90 9.89
N SER A 414 -21.57 4.84 9.52
CA SER A 414 -21.38 3.51 10.10
C SER A 414 -20.04 2.88 9.71
N THR A 415 -19.61 3.08 8.46
CA THR A 415 -18.31 2.61 7.96
C THR A 415 -17.18 3.41 8.60
N HIS A 416 -17.33 4.73 8.71
CA HIS A 416 -16.37 5.59 9.42
C HIS A 416 -16.24 5.20 10.90
N ALA A 417 -17.35 4.88 11.57
CA ALA A 417 -17.33 4.41 12.95
C ALA A 417 -16.57 3.08 13.09
N ALA A 418 -16.77 2.13 12.17
CA ALA A 418 -16.03 0.86 12.15
C ALA A 418 -14.52 1.07 11.94
N GLN A 419 -14.13 1.95 11.01
CA GLN A 419 -12.75 2.36 10.76
C GLN A 419 -12.09 3.00 11.98
N SER A 420 -12.84 3.88 12.66
CA SER A 420 -12.36 4.61 13.84
C SER A 420 -12.22 3.69 15.06
N SER A 421 -13.13 2.74 15.25
CA SER A 421 -13.14 1.83 16.41
C SER A 421 -11.83 1.04 16.54
N ALA A 422 -11.32 0.48 15.44
CA ALA A 422 -10.07 -0.29 15.44
C ALA A 422 -8.86 0.53 15.93
N VAL A 423 -8.79 1.81 15.53
CA VAL A 423 -7.69 2.73 15.91
C VAL A 423 -7.84 3.23 17.34
N LEU A 424 -9.05 3.57 17.75
CA LEU A 424 -9.31 4.17 19.05
C LEU A 424 -9.17 3.16 20.19
N ALA A 425 -9.41 1.86 19.95
CA ALA A 425 -9.18 0.79 20.90
C ALA A 425 -7.72 0.76 21.42
N GLY A 426 -6.73 0.95 20.54
CA GLY A 426 -5.32 1.02 20.92
C GLY A 426 -4.98 2.26 21.76
N VAL A 427 -5.37 3.44 21.25
CA VAL A 427 -5.06 4.74 21.86
C VAL A 427 -5.71 4.89 23.23
N SER A 428 -6.97 4.48 23.38
CA SER A 428 -7.68 4.51 24.65
C SER A 428 -7.01 3.59 25.67
N ALA A 429 -6.75 2.32 25.33
CA ALA A 429 -6.17 1.38 26.27
C ALA A 429 -4.83 1.86 26.84
N HIS A 430 -3.97 2.43 25.99
CA HIS A 430 -2.68 2.94 26.43
C HIS A 430 -2.79 4.14 27.38
N ARG A 431 -3.63 5.12 27.03
CA ARG A 431 -3.83 6.33 27.85
C ARG A 431 -4.56 6.04 29.16
N VAL A 432 -5.53 5.13 29.12
CA VAL A 432 -6.26 4.69 30.30
C VAL A 432 -5.30 3.97 31.26
N LEU A 433 -4.41 3.11 30.76
CA LEU A 433 -3.40 2.46 31.60
C LEU A 433 -2.42 3.46 32.21
N ALA A 434 -1.97 4.45 31.43
CA ALA A 434 -1.09 5.50 31.92
C ALA A 434 -1.77 6.38 32.98
N ALA A 435 -3.05 6.73 32.79
CA ALA A 435 -3.82 7.51 33.76
C ALA A 435 -4.13 6.71 35.03
N ALA A 436 -4.38 5.41 34.92
CA ALA A 436 -4.67 4.54 36.06
C ALA A 436 -3.44 4.29 36.95
N THR A 437 -2.23 4.31 36.37
CA THR A 437 -0.96 4.20 37.12
C THR A 437 -0.49 5.54 37.69
N ALA A 438 -0.94 6.67 37.14
CA ALA A 438 -0.64 7.99 37.67
C ALA A 438 -1.55 8.34 38.86
N SER A 439 -0.99 8.50 40.05
CA SER A 439 -1.69 8.92 41.27
C SER A 439 -2.32 10.34 41.23
N ARG A 440 -2.13 11.07 40.13
CA ARG A 440 -2.45 12.50 39.94
C ARG A 440 -3.39 12.81 38.77
N GLY A 441 -4.21 11.86 38.32
CA GLY A 441 -5.25 12.16 37.33
C GLY A 441 -6.20 13.26 37.81
N SER A 442 -6.61 14.17 36.91
CA SER A 442 -7.63 15.18 37.22
C SER A 442 -8.94 14.46 37.57
N ARG A 443 -9.34 14.57 38.84
CA ARG A 443 -10.61 14.03 39.34
C ARG A 443 -11.67 15.10 39.19
N VAL A 444 -12.73 14.78 38.47
CA VAL A 444 -13.94 15.62 38.39
C VAL A 444 -15.07 14.76 38.93
N ASP A 445 -15.76 15.22 39.98
CA ASP A 445 -16.87 14.52 40.63
C ASP A 445 -16.56 13.06 41.06
N GLY A 446 -15.34 12.82 41.56
CA GLY A 446 -14.91 11.48 41.97
C GLY A 446 -14.67 10.49 40.81
N ARG A 447 -14.70 10.95 39.55
CA ARG A 447 -14.37 10.17 38.35
C ARG A 447 -12.98 10.51 37.84
N LEU A 448 -12.27 9.49 37.33
CA LEU A 448 -10.99 9.68 36.66
C LEU A 448 -11.25 10.03 35.19
N VAL A 449 -10.98 11.28 34.80
CA VAL A 449 -11.17 11.75 33.43
C VAL A 449 -9.89 11.54 32.62
N VAL A 450 -9.96 10.71 31.58
CA VAL A 450 -8.84 10.44 30.67
C VAL A 450 -9.09 11.10 29.33
N ARG A 451 -8.19 12.00 28.92
CA ARG A 451 -8.31 12.72 27.65
C ARG A 451 -7.54 12.02 26.53
N CYS A 452 -8.24 11.65 25.47
CA CYS A 452 -7.70 10.92 24.33
C CYS A 452 -7.80 11.78 23.05
N PRO A 453 -6.68 12.26 22.50
CA PRO A 453 -6.65 13.00 21.27
C PRO A 453 -6.90 12.08 20.10
N THR A 454 -7.66 12.58 19.15
CA THR A 454 -7.94 11.90 17.90
C THR A 454 -8.10 12.92 16.78
N VAL A 455 -7.56 12.63 15.59
CA VAL A 455 -7.82 13.46 14.39
C VAL A 455 -9.28 13.30 13.94
N HIS A 456 -9.88 12.17 14.30
CA HIS A 456 -11.22 11.77 13.89
C HIS A 456 -12.15 11.85 15.09
N HIS A 457 -13.08 12.80 15.10
CA HIS A 457 -14.10 12.84 16.14
C HIS A 457 -15.02 11.62 15.94
N PRO A 458 -15.19 10.74 16.93
CA PRO A 458 -15.77 9.41 16.71
C PRO A 458 -17.27 9.40 16.34
N LEU A 459 -17.97 10.54 16.36
CA LEU A 459 -19.45 10.57 16.40
C LEU A 459 -20.12 11.74 15.68
N GLN A 460 -19.37 12.70 15.14
CA GLN A 460 -20.02 13.78 14.40
C GLN A 460 -20.34 13.32 12.99
N ARG A 461 -21.58 13.57 12.54
CA ARG A 461 -21.98 13.32 11.15
C ARG A 461 -21.22 14.18 10.15
N VAL A 462 -20.72 15.34 10.58
CA VAL A 462 -20.05 16.32 9.71
C VAL A 462 -18.63 16.56 10.24
N PRO A 463 -17.62 16.64 9.37
CA PRO A 463 -16.27 17.01 9.79
C PRO A 463 -16.22 18.47 10.27
N HIS A 464 -15.36 18.72 11.26
CA HIS A 464 -15.14 20.07 11.80
C HIS A 464 -14.63 21.04 10.71
N PRO A 465 -15.10 22.30 10.65
CA PRO A 465 -14.68 23.25 9.60
C PRO A 465 -13.18 23.50 9.57
N LEU A 466 -12.52 23.63 10.73
CA LEU A 466 -11.06 23.73 10.78
C LEU A 466 -10.35 22.48 10.25
N ARG A 467 -10.96 21.28 10.40
CA ARG A 467 -10.40 20.05 9.82
C ARG A 467 -10.51 20.07 8.29
N LEU A 468 -11.61 20.57 7.75
CA LEU A 468 -11.76 20.78 6.30
C LEU A 468 -10.71 21.76 5.76
N LEU A 469 -10.46 22.86 6.47
CA LEU A 469 -9.42 23.82 6.11
C LEU A 469 -8.02 23.19 6.12
N VAL A 470 -7.70 22.42 7.16
CA VAL A 470 -6.40 21.71 7.22
C VAL A 470 -6.24 20.75 6.05
N VAL A 471 -7.23 19.90 5.75
CA VAL A 471 -7.15 18.99 4.60
C VAL A 471 -7.04 19.76 3.29
N ALA A 472 -7.71 20.90 3.13
CA ALA A 472 -7.57 21.75 1.94
C ALA A 472 -6.13 22.29 1.79
N LEU A 473 -5.50 22.71 2.89
CA LEU A 473 -4.09 23.14 2.89
C LEU A 473 -3.14 21.98 2.57
N GLU A 474 -3.40 20.79 3.12
CA GLU A 474 -2.62 19.58 2.80
C GLU A 474 -2.74 19.21 1.32
N CYS A 475 -3.95 19.25 0.74
CA CYS A 475 -4.19 19.08 -0.69
C CYS A 475 -3.41 20.10 -1.52
N ALA A 476 -3.35 21.37 -1.08
CA ALA A 476 -2.57 22.41 -1.74
C ALA A 476 -1.07 22.10 -1.71
N CYS A 477 -0.53 21.63 -0.57
CA CYS A 477 0.85 21.18 -0.45
C CYS A 477 1.17 20.04 -1.42
N LEU A 478 0.30 19.03 -1.52
CA LEU A 478 0.46 17.90 -2.45
C LEU A 478 0.42 18.32 -3.93
N THR A 479 -0.34 19.38 -4.24
CA THR A 479 -0.48 19.90 -5.61
C THR A 479 0.64 20.89 -5.96
N ALA A 480 1.37 21.40 -4.97
CA ALA A 480 2.40 22.42 -5.16
C ALA A 480 3.54 22.01 -6.11
N PRO A 481 4.12 20.78 -6.05
CA PRO A 481 5.15 20.37 -7.01
C PRO A 481 4.65 20.42 -8.46
N TYR A 482 3.40 19.99 -8.70
CA TYR A 482 2.78 20.03 -10.02
C TYR A 482 2.61 21.46 -10.54
N LEU A 483 2.07 22.36 -9.70
CA LEU A 483 1.89 23.77 -10.07
C LEU A 483 3.22 24.49 -10.24
N ALA A 484 4.21 24.18 -9.41
CA ALA A 484 5.55 24.76 -9.51
C ALA A 484 6.22 24.40 -10.84
N MET A 485 6.10 23.14 -11.28
CA MET A 485 6.65 22.72 -12.58
C MET A 485 5.95 23.38 -13.76
N ASN A 486 4.61 23.48 -13.71
CA ASN A 486 3.84 24.21 -14.71
C ASN A 486 4.25 25.69 -14.77
N TYR A 487 4.39 26.34 -13.62
CA TYR A 487 4.80 27.75 -13.55
C TYR A 487 6.24 27.96 -14.06
N LEU A 488 7.16 27.06 -13.71
CA LEU A 488 8.54 27.09 -14.20
C LEU A 488 8.59 27.00 -15.72
N GLY A 489 7.88 26.04 -16.31
CA GLY A 489 7.80 25.89 -17.76
C GLY A 489 7.14 27.10 -18.42
N TYR A 490 6.08 27.64 -17.82
CA TYR A 490 5.37 28.80 -18.36
C TYR A 490 6.26 30.04 -18.41
N ARG A 491 6.98 30.33 -17.31
CA ARG A 491 7.91 31.47 -17.28
C ARG A 491 9.09 31.32 -18.23
N ARG A 492 9.60 30.10 -18.37
CA ARG A 492 10.83 29.84 -19.13
C ARG A 492 10.57 29.76 -20.62
N PHE A 493 9.48 29.13 -21.02
CA PHE A 493 9.21 28.78 -22.41
C PHE A 493 8.05 29.58 -23.00
N VAL A 494 6.90 29.63 -22.33
CA VAL A 494 5.70 30.30 -22.88
C VAL A 494 5.91 31.81 -22.97
N LEU A 495 6.39 32.45 -21.90
CA LEU A 495 6.57 33.91 -21.89
C LEU A 495 7.77 34.42 -22.72
N ARG A 496 8.71 33.55 -23.08
CA ARG A 496 10.01 33.96 -23.65
C ARG A 496 10.32 33.36 -25.02
N MET A 497 9.77 32.19 -25.35
CA MET A 497 10.15 31.43 -26.54
C MET A 497 8.97 31.09 -27.45
N TRP A 498 7.75 30.99 -26.93
CA TRP A 498 6.57 30.75 -27.77
C TRP A 498 6.24 31.98 -28.61
N ASP A 499 5.63 31.74 -29.78
CA ASP A 499 5.08 32.80 -30.60
C ASP A 499 3.92 33.51 -29.88
N ALA A 500 3.66 34.76 -30.26
CA ALA A 500 2.67 35.60 -29.59
C ALA A 500 1.26 35.00 -29.62
N ALA A 501 0.89 34.27 -30.70
CA ALA A 501 -0.44 33.67 -30.81
C ALA A 501 -0.60 32.46 -29.88
N SER A 502 0.40 31.58 -29.80
CA SER A 502 0.42 30.44 -28.89
C SER A 502 0.47 30.88 -27.42
N ALA A 503 1.28 31.89 -27.10
CA ALA A 503 1.34 32.46 -25.76
C ALA A 503 0.01 33.13 -25.36
N ALA A 504 -0.63 33.88 -26.28
CA ALA A 504 -1.93 34.49 -26.05
C ALA A 504 -3.04 33.45 -25.81
N ARG A 505 -3.00 32.31 -26.51
CA ARG A 505 -3.96 31.21 -26.33
C ARG A 505 -3.91 30.60 -24.94
N MET A 506 -2.72 30.44 -24.36
CA MET A 506 -2.58 29.98 -22.97
C MET A 506 -2.92 31.09 -21.96
N GLY A 507 -2.66 32.35 -22.32
CA GLY A 507 -2.94 33.49 -21.46
C GLY A 507 -2.23 33.36 -20.12
N ARG A 508 -2.96 33.56 -19.01
CA ARG A 508 -2.44 33.45 -17.63
C ARG A 508 -2.62 32.05 -17.01
N ALA A 509 -3.20 31.10 -17.74
CA ALA A 509 -3.55 29.77 -17.23
C ALA A 509 -2.34 28.82 -17.21
N PHE A 510 -1.28 29.17 -16.48
CA PHE A 510 -0.04 28.38 -16.48
C PHE A 510 -0.24 26.90 -16.09
N TRP A 511 -1.27 26.59 -15.30
CA TRP A 511 -1.61 25.22 -14.88
C TRP A 511 -2.06 24.30 -16.02
N THR A 512 -2.35 24.83 -17.21
CA THR A 512 -2.66 24.02 -18.40
C THR A 512 -1.42 23.63 -19.20
N LEU A 513 -0.23 24.11 -18.84
CA LEU A 513 0.99 23.83 -19.61
C LEU A 513 1.30 22.34 -19.70
N TYR A 514 1.28 21.61 -18.57
CA TYR A 514 1.57 20.19 -18.54
C TYR A 514 0.62 19.39 -19.46
N PRO A 515 -0.72 19.52 -19.37
CA PRO A 515 -1.60 18.82 -20.31
C PRO A 515 -1.40 19.28 -21.76
N THR A 516 -1.11 20.56 -22.02
CA THR A 516 -0.76 21.03 -23.37
C THR A 516 0.50 20.38 -23.92
N LEU A 517 1.53 20.17 -23.10
CA LEU A 517 2.76 19.48 -23.51
C LEU A 517 2.52 17.98 -23.72
N GLN A 518 1.72 17.35 -22.87
CA GLN A 518 1.30 15.96 -23.02
C GLN A 518 0.52 15.74 -24.32
N GLU A 519 -0.33 16.68 -24.71
CA GLU A 519 -1.01 16.64 -26.00
C GLU A 519 -0.03 16.88 -27.16
N ARG A 520 0.82 17.91 -27.07
CA ARG A 520 1.71 18.33 -28.16
C ARG A 520 2.77 17.29 -28.53
N TYR A 521 3.42 16.68 -27.54
CA TYR A 521 4.58 15.81 -27.75
C TYR A 521 4.24 14.32 -27.68
N TRP A 522 3.14 14.00 -27.01
CA TRP A 522 2.74 12.62 -26.73
C TRP A 522 1.33 12.31 -27.25
N GLY A 523 0.55 13.28 -27.73
CA GLY A 523 -0.79 13.03 -28.24
C GLY A 523 -1.75 12.50 -27.18
N VAL A 524 -1.49 12.78 -25.89
CA VAL A 524 -2.33 12.31 -24.79
C VAL A 524 -3.59 13.17 -24.70
N GLN A 525 -4.73 12.56 -25.00
CA GLN A 525 -6.07 13.10 -24.81
C GLN A 525 -6.97 11.98 -24.26
N LEU A 526 -8.22 12.32 -23.93
CA LEU A 526 -9.18 11.33 -23.47
C LEU A 526 -9.41 10.26 -24.56
N PHE A 527 -9.08 9.01 -24.25
CA PHE A 527 -9.15 7.83 -25.12
C PHE A 527 -8.28 7.87 -26.39
N SER A 528 -7.30 8.79 -26.49
CA SER A 528 -6.46 8.90 -27.70
C SER A 528 -5.58 7.68 -27.96
N ALA A 529 -5.33 6.87 -26.93
CA ALA A 529 -4.53 5.65 -27.05
C ALA A 529 -5.24 4.51 -27.83
N TYR A 530 -6.55 4.59 -28.06
CA TYR A 530 -7.32 3.48 -28.66
C TYR A 530 -7.47 3.65 -30.17
N THR A 531 -6.34 3.58 -30.88
CA THR A 531 -6.30 3.55 -32.35
C THR A 531 -5.89 2.16 -32.84
N PHE A 532 -6.23 1.82 -34.08
CA PHE A 532 -5.83 0.54 -34.68
C PHE A 532 -4.30 0.37 -34.70
N THR A 533 -3.57 1.46 -34.98
CA THR A 533 -2.09 1.47 -35.00
C THR A 533 -1.47 1.23 -33.63
N ASN A 534 -2.13 1.66 -32.55
CA ASN A 534 -1.65 1.50 -31.18
C ASN A 534 -2.16 0.22 -30.50
N MET A 535 -2.92 -0.63 -31.20
CA MET A 535 -3.48 -1.87 -30.64
C MET A 535 -2.46 -2.78 -29.96
N PRO A 536 -1.23 -2.99 -30.49
CA PRO A 536 -0.23 -3.81 -29.80
C PRO A 536 0.07 -3.31 -28.36
N ASN A 537 0.16 -2.00 -28.17
CA ASN A 537 0.41 -1.40 -26.86
C ASN A 537 -0.81 -1.51 -25.92
N VAL A 538 -2.02 -1.42 -26.47
CA VAL A 538 -3.27 -1.66 -25.71
C VAL A 538 -3.31 -3.11 -25.22
N VAL A 539 -2.97 -4.07 -26.07
CA VAL A 539 -2.90 -5.50 -25.71
C VAL A 539 -1.86 -5.75 -24.63
N LEU A 540 -0.70 -5.09 -24.70
CA LEU A 540 0.31 -5.15 -23.64
C LEU A 540 -0.21 -4.57 -22.31
N ALA A 541 -1.00 -3.51 -22.32
CA ALA A 541 -1.54 -2.92 -21.09
C ALA A 541 -2.71 -3.72 -20.48
N LEU A 542 -3.35 -4.59 -21.27
CA LEU A 542 -4.60 -5.26 -20.88
C LEU A 542 -4.50 -6.17 -19.64
N PRO A 543 -3.43 -6.98 -19.43
CA PRO A 543 -3.41 -7.94 -18.33
C PRO A 543 -3.57 -7.30 -16.95
N VAL A 544 -2.88 -6.18 -16.68
CA VAL A 544 -3.00 -5.49 -15.39
C VAL A 544 -4.41 -4.95 -15.18
N ALA A 545 -5.02 -4.39 -16.23
CA ALA A 545 -6.38 -3.86 -16.16
C ALA A 545 -7.42 -4.96 -15.90
N VAL A 546 -7.36 -6.06 -16.66
CA VAL A 546 -8.30 -7.19 -16.55
C VAL A 546 -8.16 -7.90 -15.22
N LEU A 547 -6.94 -8.23 -14.79
CA LEU A 547 -6.70 -8.91 -13.51
C LEU A 547 -7.13 -8.05 -12.33
N THR A 548 -6.86 -6.74 -12.38
CA THR A 548 -7.30 -5.79 -11.35
C THR A 548 -8.81 -5.68 -11.31
N ALA A 549 -9.46 -5.44 -12.45
CA ALA A 549 -10.92 -5.34 -12.54
C ALA A 549 -11.61 -6.63 -12.08
N TRP A 550 -11.06 -7.80 -12.42
CA TRP A 550 -11.55 -9.09 -11.98
C TRP A 550 -11.41 -9.29 -10.45
N CYS A 551 -10.27 -8.92 -9.86
CA CYS A 551 -10.10 -9.03 -8.42
C CYS A 551 -11.03 -8.05 -7.67
N ILE A 552 -11.14 -6.80 -8.14
CA ILE A 552 -12.06 -5.81 -7.58
C ILE A 552 -13.50 -6.33 -7.69
N SER A 553 -13.87 -6.88 -8.84
CA SER A 553 -15.23 -7.37 -9.05
C SER A 553 -15.56 -8.51 -8.10
N ARG A 554 -14.65 -9.48 -7.95
CA ARG A 554 -14.82 -10.64 -7.05
C ARG A 554 -14.85 -10.26 -5.57
N VAL A 555 -13.95 -9.37 -5.14
CA VAL A 555 -13.71 -9.11 -3.71
C VAL A 555 -14.58 -7.96 -3.18
N TYR A 556 -14.93 -6.99 -4.02
CA TYR A 556 -15.62 -5.76 -3.60
C TYR A 556 -16.96 -5.55 -4.32
N LEU A 557 -17.04 -5.75 -5.65
CA LEU A 557 -18.26 -5.45 -6.41
C LEU A 557 -19.35 -6.53 -6.30
N SER A 558 -19.01 -7.82 -6.33
CA SER A 558 -20.01 -8.88 -6.22
C SER A 558 -20.71 -8.91 -4.86
N PRO A 559 -20.01 -8.70 -3.71
CA PRO A 559 -20.69 -8.48 -2.44
C PRO A 559 -21.55 -7.22 -2.44
N ALA A 560 -21.07 -6.12 -3.04
CA ALA A 560 -21.83 -4.89 -3.21
C ALA A 560 -23.15 -5.08 -3.98
N LEU A 561 -23.10 -5.81 -5.10
CA LEU A 561 -24.28 -6.12 -5.91
C LEU A 561 -25.23 -7.08 -5.18
N ALA A 562 -24.70 -8.09 -4.47
CA ALA A 562 -25.52 -8.98 -3.64
C ALA A 562 -26.23 -8.21 -2.53
N ASN A 563 -25.52 -7.30 -1.84
CA ASN A 563 -26.10 -6.42 -0.82
C ASN A 563 -27.14 -5.48 -1.40
N ALA A 564 -26.91 -4.93 -2.60
CA ALA A 564 -27.87 -4.07 -3.30
C ALA A 564 -29.17 -4.83 -3.63
N ARG A 565 -29.07 -6.08 -4.11
CA ARG A 565 -30.23 -6.95 -4.39
C ARG A 565 -31.00 -7.30 -3.12
N ALA A 566 -30.30 -7.68 -2.06
CA ALA A 566 -30.91 -7.96 -0.76
C ALA A 566 -31.59 -6.71 -0.15
N ALA A 567 -30.99 -5.53 -0.33
CA ALA A 567 -31.55 -4.27 0.13
C ALA A 567 -32.76 -3.78 -0.70
N ALA A 568 -32.95 -4.29 -1.92
CA ALA A 568 -34.09 -3.93 -2.77
C ALA A 568 -35.44 -4.34 -2.16
N HIS A 569 -35.45 -5.34 -1.28
CA HIS A 569 -36.64 -5.90 -0.64
C HIS A 569 -36.96 -5.25 0.72
N ARG A 570 -36.16 -4.26 1.16
CA ARG A 570 -36.37 -3.53 2.43
C ARG A 570 -36.87 -2.10 2.17
N PRO A 571 -37.76 -1.56 3.02
CA PRO A 571 -38.19 -0.17 2.91
C PRO A 571 -37.02 0.76 3.27
N ARG A 572 -36.24 1.17 2.26
CA ARG A 572 -35.09 2.09 2.37
C ARG A 572 -35.20 3.19 1.33
N THR A 573 -34.75 4.39 1.69
CA THR A 573 -34.65 5.51 0.74
C THR A 573 -33.71 5.17 -0.42
N ARG A 574 -33.86 5.84 -1.57
CA ARG A 574 -32.97 5.65 -2.75
C ARG A 574 -31.50 5.86 -2.37
N TRP A 575 -31.21 6.88 -1.56
CA TRP A 575 -29.87 7.17 -1.07
C TRP A 575 -29.30 6.03 -0.20
N GLN A 576 -30.08 5.49 0.73
CA GLN A 576 -29.65 4.37 1.57
C GLN A 576 -29.38 3.08 0.76
N ARG A 577 -30.14 2.86 -0.33
CA ARG A 577 -29.87 1.75 -1.26
C ARG A 577 -28.54 1.92 -2.00
N VAL A 578 -28.25 3.13 -2.49
CA VAL A 578 -26.96 3.46 -3.11
C VAL A 578 -25.83 3.30 -2.09
N CYS A 579 -25.95 3.87 -0.90
CA CYS A 579 -24.95 3.72 0.16
C CYS A 579 -24.67 2.23 0.45
N ALA A 580 -25.71 1.42 0.67
CA ALA A 580 -25.56 -0.01 0.92
C ALA A 580 -24.88 -0.76 -0.25
N ALA A 581 -25.11 -0.33 -1.50
CA ALA A 581 -24.48 -0.90 -2.68
C ALA A 581 -22.99 -0.52 -2.77
N VAL A 582 -22.61 0.72 -2.47
CA VAL A 582 -21.22 1.17 -2.63
C VAL A 582 -20.36 0.85 -1.39
N THR A 583 -20.96 0.65 -0.20
CA THR A 583 -20.23 0.40 1.07
C THR A 583 -19.11 -0.64 0.96
N PRO A 584 -19.31 -1.83 0.36
CA PRO A 584 -18.23 -2.82 0.26
C PRO A 584 -17.06 -2.32 -0.57
N TYR A 585 -17.28 -1.45 -1.56
CA TYR A 585 -16.26 -0.86 -2.40
C TYR A 585 -15.53 0.31 -1.72
N VAL A 586 -16.26 1.22 -1.04
CA VAL A 586 -15.66 2.37 -0.31
C VAL A 586 -15.09 1.97 1.06
N ARG A 587 -14.99 0.67 1.37
CA ARG A 587 -14.36 0.22 2.63
C ARG A 587 -12.85 0.46 2.65
N SER A 588 -12.21 0.51 1.49
CA SER A 588 -10.75 0.61 1.33
C SER A 588 -10.38 1.82 0.48
N SER A 589 -9.73 2.80 1.09
CA SER A 589 -9.18 3.96 0.38
C SER A 589 -8.15 3.55 -0.67
N ASN A 590 -7.34 2.54 -0.36
CA ASN A 590 -6.33 2.01 -1.26
C ASN A 590 -6.96 1.42 -2.54
N VAL A 591 -8.10 0.72 -2.43
CA VAL A 591 -8.82 0.19 -3.61
C VAL A 591 -9.50 1.31 -4.40
N VAL A 592 -10.10 2.30 -3.73
CA VAL A 592 -10.68 3.47 -4.41
C VAL A 592 -9.59 4.25 -5.18
N HIS A 593 -8.43 4.46 -4.56
CA HIS A 593 -7.29 5.10 -5.20
C HIS A 593 -6.76 4.27 -6.38
N LEU A 594 -6.62 2.95 -6.23
CA LEU A 594 -6.23 2.06 -7.33
C LEU A 594 -7.19 2.16 -8.52
N THR A 595 -8.51 2.15 -8.29
CA THR A 595 -9.47 2.30 -9.38
C THR A 595 -9.35 3.67 -10.04
N ALA A 596 -9.18 4.75 -9.28
CA ALA A 596 -8.96 6.08 -9.85
C ALA A 596 -7.68 6.14 -10.69
N LEU A 597 -6.59 5.52 -10.22
CA LEU A 597 -5.34 5.41 -10.99
C LEU A 597 -5.54 4.58 -12.26
N LEU A 598 -6.24 3.44 -12.19
CA LEU A 598 -6.49 2.60 -13.34
C LEU A 598 -7.40 3.29 -14.37
N THR A 599 -8.44 4.00 -13.91
CA THR A 599 -9.28 4.82 -14.78
C THR A 599 -8.43 5.89 -15.46
N LEU A 600 -7.63 6.65 -14.72
CA LEU A 600 -6.75 7.67 -15.30
C LEU A 600 -5.77 7.08 -16.33
N ALA A 601 -5.17 5.93 -16.02
CA ALA A 601 -4.21 5.27 -16.91
C ALA A 601 -4.84 4.78 -18.21
N LEU A 602 -6.09 4.28 -18.14
CA LEU A 602 -6.80 3.79 -19.31
C LEU A 602 -7.45 4.92 -20.12
N THR A 603 -7.80 6.05 -19.51
CA THR A 603 -8.53 7.11 -20.21
C THR A 603 -7.66 8.27 -20.68
N ALA A 604 -6.66 8.69 -19.93
CA ALA A 604 -5.94 9.95 -20.17
C ALA A 604 -4.43 9.82 -20.00
N MET A 605 -3.87 8.66 -20.35
CA MET A 605 -2.44 8.38 -20.39
C MET A 605 -2.11 7.46 -21.56
N HIS A 606 -0.82 7.37 -21.90
CA HIS A 606 -0.36 6.30 -22.77
C HIS A 606 -0.53 4.93 -22.09
N VAL A 607 -1.20 4.03 -22.79
CA VAL A 607 -1.48 2.68 -22.28
C VAL A 607 -0.21 1.90 -21.90
N GLN A 608 0.93 2.15 -22.55
CA GLN A 608 2.22 1.52 -22.25
C GLN A 608 2.63 1.72 -20.78
N VAL A 609 2.40 2.92 -20.22
CA VAL A 609 2.82 3.23 -18.85
C VAL A 609 1.86 2.71 -17.78
N THR A 610 0.72 2.11 -18.16
CA THR A 610 -0.34 1.66 -17.23
C THR A 610 0.22 0.77 -16.13
N ASN A 611 1.03 -0.22 -16.49
CA ASN A 611 1.57 -1.20 -15.54
C ASN A 611 2.44 -0.51 -14.47
N ARG A 612 3.47 0.23 -14.90
CA ARG A 612 4.36 0.96 -13.98
C ARG A 612 3.67 2.11 -13.22
N PHE A 613 2.54 2.59 -13.73
CA PHE A 613 1.70 3.58 -13.06
C PHE A 613 0.95 3.01 -11.87
N VAL A 614 0.28 1.86 -12.03
CA VAL A 614 -0.57 1.28 -10.96
C VAL A 614 0.19 0.40 -9.97
N MET A 615 1.37 -0.13 -10.34
CA MET A 615 2.15 -1.03 -9.47
C MET A 615 2.64 -0.38 -8.17
N ALA A 616 2.67 0.96 -8.07
CA ALA A 616 2.97 1.65 -6.82
C ALA A 616 1.83 1.58 -5.78
N SER A 617 0.63 1.11 -6.17
CA SER A 617 -0.52 1.00 -5.27
C SER A 617 -0.44 -0.28 -4.41
N PRO A 618 -0.51 -0.16 -3.06
CA PRO A 618 -0.59 -1.32 -2.17
C PRO A 618 -1.77 -2.24 -2.47
N ALA A 619 -2.93 -1.66 -2.84
CA ALA A 619 -4.13 -2.43 -3.12
C ALA A 619 -3.96 -3.42 -4.28
N LEU A 620 -3.16 -3.09 -5.29
CA LEU A 620 -2.92 -4.00 -6.40
C LEU A 620 -2.20 -5.27 -5.90
N CYS A 621 -1.16 -5.07 -5.07
CA CYS A 621 -0.46 -6.18 -4.44
C CYS A 621 -1.37 -6.99 -3.52
N TRP A 622 -2.28 -6.34 -2.78
CA TRP A 622 -3.24 -7.04 -1.91
C TRP A 622 -4.24 -7.89 -2.69
N LEU A 623 -4.78 -7.36 -3.79
CA LEU A 623 -5.77 -8.05 -4.62
C LEU A 623 -5.16 -9.29 -5.27
N LEU A 624 -4.03 -9.12 -5.95
CA LEU A 624 -3.34 -10.22 -6.64
C LEU A 624 -2.76 -11.21 -5.62
N GLY A 625 -2.13 -10.71 -4.55
CA GLY A 625 -1.58 -11.53 -3.47
C GLY A 625 -2.65 -12.31 -2.71
N GLY A 626 -3.82 -11.71 -2.50
CA GLY A 626 -4.98 -12.37 -1.91
C GLY A 626 -5.50 -13.52 -2.79
N GLN A 627 -5.51 -13.33 -4.11
CA GLN A 627 -5.86 -14.39 -5.06
C GLN A 627 -4.84 -15.55 -5.01
N LEU A 628 -3.54 -15.25 -5.00
CA LEU A 628 -2.47 -16.25 -4.86
C LEU A 628 -2.55 -17.02 -3.54
N ALA A 629 -2.86 -16.32 -2.45
CA ALA A 629 -2.98 -16.92 -1.12
C ALA A 629 -4.22 -17.81 -0.97
N ALA A 630 -5.34 -17.42 -1.58
CA ALA A 630 -6.61 -18.13 -1.47
C ALA A 630 -6.69 -19.35 -2.40
N GLN A 631 -6.21 -19.23 -3.64
CA GLN A 631 -6.34 -20.28 -4.66
C GLN A 631 -5.09 -20.37 -5.55
N PRO A 632 -3.97 -20.91 -5.05
CA PRO A 632 -2.69 -20.91 -5.77
C PRO A 632 -2.72 -21.59 -7.15
N ARG A 633 -3.52 -22.65 -7.30
CA ARG A 633 -3.63 -23.44 -8.55
C ARG A 633 -4.67 -22.93 -9.53
N SER A 634 -5.46 -21.92 -9.19
CA SER A 634 -6.50 -21.43 -10.10
C SER A 634 -5.90 -20.84 -11.38
N VAL A 635 -6.68 -20.86 -12.46
CA VAL A 635 -6.28 -20.23 -13.74
C VAL A 635 -5.90 -18.76 -13.53
N ALA A 636 -6.65 -18.03 -12.69
CA ALA A 636 -6.33 -16.64 -12.38
C ALA A 636 -4.95 -16.49 -11.72
N SER A 637 -4.60 -17.34 -10.75
CA SER A 637 -3.29 -17.32 -10.09
C SER A 637 -2.16 -17.66 -11.06
N GLN A 638 -2.38 -18.64 -11.95
CA GLN A 638 -1.42 -18.99 -13.01
C GLN A 638 -1.23 -17.83 -13.99
N LEU A 639 -2.31 -17.13 -14.37
CA LEU A 639 -2.24 -15.95 -15.24
C LEU A 639 -1.48 -14.79 -14.57
N ILE A 640 -1.65 -14.56 -13.26
CA ILE A 640 -0.90 -13.54 -12.52
C ILE A 640 0.62 -13.85 -12.54
N LEU A 641 0.99 -15.09 -12.26
CA LEU A 641 2.39 -15.53 -12.26
C LEU A 641 2.99 -15.50 -13.67
N LEU A 642 2.22 -15.94 -14.68
CA LEU A 642 2.62 -15.89 -16.08
C LEU A 642 2.84 -14.45 -16.55
N TRP A 643 1.90 -13.55 -16.25
CA TRP A 643 2.01 -12.13 -16.53
C TRP A 643 3.29 -11.54 -15.90
N SER A 644 3.52 -11.82 -14.62
CA SER A 644 4.73 -11.37 -13.91
C SER A 644 6.00 -11.90 -14.57
N ALA A 645 6.08 -13.20 -14.85
CA ALA A 645 7.24 -13.84 -15.46
C ALA A 645 7.53 -13.33 -16.88
N VAL A 646 6.50 -13.20 -17.71
CA VAL A 646 6.63 -12.68 -19.08
C VAL A 646 7.15 -11.26 -19.05
N TRP A 647 6.67 -10.41 -18.14
CA TRP A 647 7.13 -9.01 -18.07
C TRP A 647 8.57 -8.88 -17.59
N ILE A 648 8.98 -9.71 -16.64
CA ILE A 648 10.37 -9.71 -16.15
C ILE A 648 11.32 -10.16 -17.26
N VAL A 649 10.98 -11.25 -17.97
CA VAL A 649 11.83 -11.78 -19.04
C VAL A 649 11.83 -10.85 -20.25
N ALA A 650 10.66 -10.43 -20.74
CA ALA A 650 10.57 -9.55 -21.90
C ALA A 650 11.21 -8.19 -21.62
N GLY A 651 10.94 -7.57 -20.47
CA GLY A 651 11.57 -6.31 -20.09
C GLY A 651 13.07 -6.44 -19.88
N GLY A 652 13.53 -7.54 -19.28
CA GLY A 652 14.95 -7.82 -19.10
C GLY A 652 15.70 -8.10 -20.41
N ILE A 653 15.00 -8.35 -21.52
CA ILE A 653 15.59 -8.50 -22.85
C ILE A 653 15.45 -7.20 -23.66
N LEU A 654 14.24 -6.64 -23.73
CA LEU A 654 13.92 -5.53 -24.64
C LEU A 654 14.51 -4.20 -24.15
N PHE A 655 14.36 -3.87 -22.86
CA PHE A 655 14.84 -2.61 -22.30
C PHE A 655 16.35 -2.41 -22.46
N PRO A 656 17.23 -3.35 -22.02
CA PRO A 656 18.67 -3.14 -22.10
C PRO A 656 19.18 -3.13 -23.55
N ASN A 657 18.41 -3.70 -24.48
CA ASN A 657 18.72 -3.73 -25.91
C ASN A 657 18.11 -2.56 -26.69
N HIS A 658 17.56 -1.55 -26.01
CA HIS A 658 16.98 -0.34 -26.66
C HIS A 658 15.78 -0.64 -27.58
N LEU A 659 15.15 -1.80 -27.40
CA LEU A 659 13.97 -2.20 -28.16
C LEU A 659 12.70 -1.70 -27.46
N PRO A 660 11.62 -1.37 -28.19
CA PRO A 660 10.38 -0.87 -27.61
C PRO A 660 9.89 -1.69 -26.42
N TRP A 661 9.70 -1.03 -25.28
CA TRP A 661 9.15 -1.61 -24.06
C TRP A 661 8.24 -0.61 -23.34
N THR A 662 7.38 -1.15 -22.48
CA THR A 662 6.23 -0.50 -21.85
C THR A 662 6.56 0.72 -20.99
#